data_AF-A0A438E1H6-F1
#
_entry.id   AF-A0A438E1H6-F1
#
_cell.length_a   1.000
_cell.length_b   1.000
_cell.length_c   1.000
_cell.angle_alpha   90.00
_cell.angle_beta   90.00
_cell.angle_gamma   90.00
#
_symmetry.space_group_name_H-M   'P 1'
#
loop_
_entity.id
_entity.type
_entity.pdbx_description
1 polymer ?
#
loop_
_entity_poly.entity_id
_entity_poly.type
_entity_poly.pdbx_seq_one_letter_code
_entity_poly.pdbx_strand_id
1 'polypeptide(L)'
;MHTHTSLWTEFWEAREELIDPSFSNHHAPESSLLDIKGEEMASHGMNQACLAQEWLLMKRNSFIHVFKSGQLVVIALVTMTVFKRTQMTVDMVHSNYYMGSLFYSAIRLMTNGLAELPLTGSRLPILYKQRDLYFYPAWSYTVPAAILKIPFSFLDAVLWTALTYYAISYSPEPERFFHQLLILFLLHDVSVSQAHFIASVVRDPSAAVSFNVSTLLVISLPAWLEWGFWISPLTYTQIGASLNEFHAPRWEKVSSSNATMGQQILRSHGLNFSDYFYWIPVGALLGFWIVFNIGFTFALRVSKLKGEDSTNMTHGQELPHVGTSNDVSERKKKGIVLPFEPIAISFENVQDYVDTPKTTASSRYFWFSGRKTGGIIEGEIRIGGYPKVQETYARISAYSEFLQMIELDEIKHALVGKPGLSGVSNEQRKRLTIAVELVSNPSIIFMDEPTSGPEARAAAIVMRVVKNVVNTMRTVLILMKRGGRIIYAGELGKHSSKLIQYFEEIPGVPKFNANRNPATWMLEVTGPSAEAQLGSDFAYLYKKSHLCCTSLAERTENVSIEIPYILLQSLLFVTITYPAINFYWSAYKMIWYFYSMFCTLLYFNYFGMLAVSLSPTFEVASVLTSLCFTLMDLFTGFIIPGPQIPKWRVWSYWICPMVWSLKALVTSQYGDIKKEISVFGEPKSISAFLKSYYGYHHEKLGVAAFVLFSLPLVFALAFAFFIAKLNFQRR
;
A
#
# COMPACT_ATOMS: atom_id res chain seq x y z
N MET A 1 -7.27 -14.66 -32.16
CA MET A 1 -6.10 -13.86 -32.62
C MET A 1 -6.44 -12.94 -33.80
N HIS A 2 -7.51 -13.18 -34.58
CA HIS A 2 -7.93 -12.32 -35.70
C HIS A 2 -8.89 -11.15 -35.36
N THR A 3 -9.38 -11.03 -34.12
CA THR A 3 -10.28 -9.94 -33.68
C THR A 3 -9.55 -8.80 -32.95
N HIS A 4 -8.24 -8.92 -32.73
CA HIS A 4 -7.44 -7.95 -31.98
C HIS A 4 -6.87 -6.82 -32.84
N THR A 5 -6.80 -7.01 -34.16
CA THR A 5 -6.27 -6.03 -35.10
C THR A 5 -7.32 -5.02 -35.54
N SER A 6 -8.60 -5.42 -35.68
CA SER A 6 -9.64 -4.56 -36.28
C SER A 6 -9.95 -3.32 -35.44
N LEU A 7 -10.05 -3.45 -34.11
CA LEU A 7 -10.31 -2.32 -33.20
C LEU A 7 -9.13 -1.35 -33.09
N TRP A 8 -7.91 -1.85 -33.27
CA TRP A 8 -6.71 -1.01 -33.28
C TRP A 8 -6.51 -0.30 -34.63
N THR A 9 -6.91 -0.91 -35.74
CA THR A 9 -6.95 -0.23 -37.06
C THR A 9 -8.08 0.79 -37.13
N GLU A 10 -9.27 0.49 -36.61
CA GLU A 10 -10.39 1.46 -36.54
C GLU A 10 -10.02 2.70 -35.72
N PHE A 11 -9.29 2.52 -34.61
CA PHE A 11 -8.77 3.63 -33.80
C PHE A 11 -7.74 4.50 -34.54
N TRP A 12 -6.93 3.91 -35.43
CA TRP A 12 -5.94 4.64 -36.21
C TRP A 12 -6.52 5.29 -37.47
N GLU A 13 -7.48 4.65 -38.15
CA GLU A 13 -8.20 5.21 -39.29
C GLU A 13 -9.08 6.40 -38.88
N ALA A 14 -9.80 6.29 -37.75
CA ALA A 14 -10.58 7.42 -37.21
C ALA A 14 -9.69 8.61 -36.78
N ARG A 15 -8.41 8.35 -36.46
CA ARG A 15 -7.43 9.38 -36.09
C ARG A 15 -6.78 10.02 -37.33
N GLU A 16 -6.55 9.27 -38.40
CA GLU A 16 -6.06 9.83 -39.67
C GLU A 16 -7.12 10.74 -40.34
N GLU A 17 -8.41 10.39 -40.23
CA GLU A 17 -9.51 11.27 -40.67
C GLU A 17 -9.59 12.60 -39.91
N LEU A 18 -9.18 12.63 -38.63
CA LEU A 18 -9.15 13.84 -37.80
C LEU A 18 -7.90 14.73 -38.02
N ILE A 19 -6.88 14.22 -38.72
CA ILE A 19 -5.59 14.91 -38.91
C ILE A 19 -5.41 15.40 -40.36
N ASP A 20 -6.30 15.05 -41.29
CA ASP A 20 -6.20 15.50 -42.68
C ASP A 20 -6.38 17.04 -42.79
N PRO A 21 -5.34 17.81 -43.20
CA PRO A 21 -5.43 19.25 -43.34
C PRO A 21 -6.31 19.70 -44.52
N SER A 22 -6.79 18.76 -45.33
CA SER A 22 -7.53 19.03 -46.58
C SER A 22 -8.94 19.59 -46.36
N PHE A 23 -9.48 19.52 -45.14
CA PHE A 23 -10.84 20.01 -44.81
C PHE A 23 -10.92 21.49 -44.38
N SER A 24 -9.85 22.29 -44.52
CA SER A 24 -9.85 23.69 -44.07
C SER A 24 -10.51 24.70 -45.02
N ASN A 25 -11.05 24.26 -46.17
CA ASN A 25 -11.56 25.17 -47.20
C ASN A 25 -12.92 24.73 -47.74
N HIS A 26 -13.98 24.77 -46.91
CA HIS A 26 -15.31 25.15 -47.41
C HIS A 26 -16.16 25.76 -46.29
N HIS A 27 -16.92 26.78 -46.67
CA HIS A 27 -17.74 27.64 -45.83
C HIS A 27 -18.51 26.88 -44.75
N ALA A 28 -18.39 27.36 -43.51
CA ALA A 28 -19.21 26.95 -42.38
C ALA A 28 -20.71 27.25 -42.63
N PRO A 29 -21.59 26.29 -42.29
CA PRO A 29 -22.72 26.65 -41.46
C PRO A 29 -22.92 25.68 -40.27
N GLU A 30 -23.28 26.27 -39.13
CA GLU A 30 -23.94 25.70 -37.93
C GLU A 30 -23.67 24.22 -37.58
N SER A 31 -22.72 23.96 -36.67
CA SER A 31 -22.43 22.60 -36.19
C SER A 31 -22.08 22.51 -34.69
N SER A 32 -22.72 23.27 -33.80
CA SER A 32 -22.55 23.07 -32.35
C SER A 32 -23.10 21.72 -31.86
N LEU A 33 -24.07 21.12 -32.57
CA LEU A 33 -24.67 19.82 -32.24
C LEU A 33 -23.89 18.61 -32.80
N LEU A 34 -23.05 18.81 -33.82
CA LEU A 34 -22.24 17.76 -34.43
C LEU A 34 -20.89 17.61 -33.72
N ASP A 35 -20.29 18.71 -33.24
CA ASP A 35 -19.08 18.65 -32.41
C ASP A 35 -19.35 17.99 -31.05
N ILE A 36 -20.49 18.26 -30.43
CA ILE A 36 -20.92 17.60 -29.18
C ILE A 36 -21.16 16.10 -29.42
N LYS A 37 -21.80 15.72 -30.54
CA LYS A 37 -22.00 14.30 -30.90
C LYS A 37 -20.69 13.59 -31.24
N GLY A 38 -19.73 14.28 -31.84
CA GLY A 38 -18.38 13.76 -32.11
C GLY A 38 -17.58 13.54 -30.84
N GLU A 39 -17.60 14.50 -29.91
CA GLU A 39 -16.99 14.36 -28.58
C GLU A 39 -17.69 13.27 -27.74
N GLU A 40 -19.03 13.16 -27.79
CA GLU A 40 -19.79 12.11 -27.11
C GLU A 40 -19.50 10.71 -27.69
N MET A 41 -19.40 10.56 -29.02
CA MET A 41 -19.00 9.30 -29.65
C MET A 41 -17.55 8.91 -29.29
N ALA A 42 -16.62 9.86 -29.30
CA ALA A 42 -15.23 9.62 -28.91
C ALA A 42 -15.11 9.26 -27.41
N SER A 43 -15.85 9.95 -26.55
CA SER A 43 -15.96 9.70 -25.11
C SER A 43 -16.55 8.31 -24.82
N HIS A 44 -17.60 7.92 -25.55
CA HIS A 44 -18.23 6.61 -25.41
C HIS A 44 -17.29 5.48 -25.87
N GLY A 45 -16.62 5.64 -27.02
CA GLY A 45 -15.63 4.68 -27.52
C GLY A 45 -14.44 4.51 -26.55
N MET A 46 -13.97 5.61 -25.96
CA MET A 46 -12.89 5.60 -24.97
C MET A 46 -13.29 4.86 -23.69
N ASN A 47 -14.52 5.07 -23.18
CA ASN A 47 -15.03 4.31 -22.04
C ASN A 47 -15.14 2.82 -22.32
N GLN A 48 -15.63 2.44 -23.51
CA GLN A 48 -15.71 1.03 -23.90
C GLN A 48 -14.32 0.39 -23.98
N ALA A 49 -13.33 1.10 -24.52
CA ALA A 49 -11.95 0.64 -24.58
C ALA A 49 -11.35 0.46 -23.18
N CYS A 50 -11.50 1.44 -22.29
CA CYS A 50 -11.06 1.35 -20.89
C CYS A 50 -11.77 0.23 -20.13
N LEU A 51 -13.06 0.02 -20.36
CA LEU A 51 -13.84 -1.07 -19.78
C LEU A 51 -13.35 -2.44 -20.27
N ALA A 52 -13.10 -2.59 -21.57
CA ALA A 52 -12.54 -3.80 -22.14
C ALA A 52 -11.13 -4.09 -21.60
N GLN A 53 -10.30 -3.06 -21.46
CA GLN A 53 -8.96 -3.16 -20.87
C GLN A 53 -9.04 -3.62 -19.41
N GLU A 54 -9.87 -3.00 -18.59
CA GLU A 54 -10.04 -3.38 -17.18
C GLU A 54 -10.58 -4.80 -17.03
N TRP A 55 -11.55 -5.19 -17.85
CA TRP A 55 -12.06 -6.56 -17.89
C TRP A 55 -10.97 -7.57 -18.24
N LEU A 56 -10.14 -7.27 -19.25
CA LEU A 56 -9.01 -8.12 -19.63
C LEU A 56 -7.97 -8.25 -18.51
N LEU A 57 -7.68 -7.15 -17.80
CA LEU A 57 -6.77 -7.15 -16.66
C LEU A 57 -7.33 -7.97 -15.49
N MET A 58 -8.61 -7.84 -15.19
CA MET A 58 -9.29 -8.67 -14.18
C MET A 58 -9.27 -10.15 -14.58
N LYS A 59 -9.48 -10.49 -15.85
CA LYS A 59 -9.40 -11.87 -16.34
C LYS A 59 -7.99 -12.44 -16.22
N ARG A 60 -6.96 -11.65 -16.54
CA ARG A 60 -5.54 -12.03 -16.41
C ARG A 60 -5.17 -12.29 -14.94
N ASN A 61 -5.67 -11.49 -14.02
CA ASN A 61 -5.47 -11.64 -12.58
C ASN A 61 -6.64 -12.35 -11.87
N SER A 62 -7.42 -13.16 -12.59
CA SER A 62 -8.64 -13.79 -12.08
C SER A 62 -8.39 -14.67 -10.86
N PHE A 63 -7.21 -15.29 -10.77
CA PHE A 63 -6.79 -16.09 -9.62
C PHE A 63 -6.95 -15.34 -8.30
N ILE A 64 -6.56 -14.05 -8.24
CA ILE A 64 -6.62 -13.26 -7.01
C ILE A 64 -8.08 -13.02 -6.59
N HIS A 65 -8.94 -12.68 -7.55
CA HIS A 65 -10.36 -12.45 -7.28
C HIS A 65 -11.08 -13.74 -6.86
N VAL A 66 -10.80 -14.86 -7.54
CA VAL A 66 -11.34 -16.18 -7.18
C VAL A 66 -10.86 -16.62 -5.80
N PHE A 67 -9.58 -16.41 -5.48
CA PHE A 67 -9.01 -16.75 -4.19
C PHE A 67 -9.65 -15.95 -3.05
N LYS A 68 -9.90 -14.65 -3.26
CA LYS A 68 -10.59 -13.76 -2.31
C LYS A 68 -12.03 -14.20 -2.04
N SER A 69 -12.83 -14.46 -3.09
CA SER A 69 -14.20 -14.96 -2.89
C SER A 69 -14.22 -16.36 -2.26
N GLY A 70 -13.28 -17.23 -2.63
CA GLY A 70 -13.13 -18.56 -2.01
C GLY A 70 -12.81 -18.47 -0.51
N GLN A 71 -11.94 -17.54 -0.11
CA GLN A 71 -11.65 -17.25 1.29
C GLN A 71 -12.91 -16.81 2.05
N LEU A 72 -13.72 -15.94 1.46
CA LEU A 72 -14.98 -15.47 2.06
C LEU A 72 -15.93 -16.64 2.32
N VAL A 73 -16.03 -17.59 1.39
CA VAL A 73 -16.80 -18.83 1.57
C VAL A 73 -16.26 -19.68 2.72
N VAL A 74 -14.94 -19.88 2.81
CA VAL A 74 -14.33 -20.63 3.93
C VAL A 74 -14.69 -20.01 5.28
N ILE A 75 -14.61 -18.68 5.39
CA ILE A 75 -14.96 -17.97 6.63
C ILE A 75 -16.45 -18.05 6.91
N ALA A 76 -17.31 -17.91 5.91
CA ALA A 76 -18.76 -18.07 6.05
C ALA A 76 -19.11 -19.47 6.59
N LEU A 77 -18.45 -20.52 6.06
CA LEU A 77 -18.61 -21.90 6.54
C LEU A 77 -18.15 -22.07 8.00
N VAL A 78 -17.02 -21.46 8.38
CA VAL A 78 -16.57 -21.47 9.78
C VAL A 78 -17.59 -20.75 10.67
N THR A 79 -18.04 -19.56 10.27
CA THR A 79 -19.01 -18.72 10.99
C THR A 79 -20.33 -19.46 11.23
N MET A 80 -20.87 -20.13 10.21
CA MET A 80 -22.04 -21.02 10.30
C MET A 80 -21.88 -22.06 11.41
N THR A 81 -20.68 -22.60 11.59
CA THR A 81 -20.46 -23.67 12.58
C THR A 81 -20.29 -23.17 14.00
N VAL A 82 -19.94 -21.89 14.17
CA VAL A 82 -19.81 -21.23 15.48
C VAL A 82 -21.20 -20.75 15.95
N PHE A 83 -21.94 -20.07 15.09
CA PHE A 83 -23.28 -19.55 15.38
C PHE A 83 -24.37 -20.58 15.00
N LYS A 84 -24.42 -21.71 15.71
CA LYS A 84 -25.30 -22.82 15.32
C LYS A 84 -26.76 -22.58 15.72
N ARG A 85 -27.68 -22.69 14.75
CA ARG A 85 -29.15 -22.65 14.91
C ARG A 85 -29.71 -23.29 16.18
N THR A 86 -29.25 -24.49 16.52
CA THR A 86 -29.79 -25.27 17.65
C THR A 86 -29.49 -24.67 19.02
N GLN A 87 -28.63 -23.66 19.10
CA GLN A 87 -28.20 -23.03 20.35
C GLN A 87 -28.72 -21.60 20.51
N MET A 88 -29.45 -21.04 19.54
CA MET A 88 -29.92 -19.66 19.59
C MET A 88 -31.42 -19.56 19.83
N THR A 89 -31.81 -19.29 21.08
CA THR A 89 -33.20 -19.02 21.47
C THR A 89 -33.50 -17.52 21.43
N VAL A 90 -34.78 -17.14 21.42
CA VAL A 90 -35.22 -15.73 21.37
C VAL A 90 -35.28 -15.16 22.79
N ASP A 91 -34.11 -14.87 23.36
CA ASP A 91 -33.93 -14.38 24.73
C ASP A 91 -32.93 -13.21 24.79
N MET A 92 -32.87 -12.50 25.92
CA MET A 92 -31.98 -11.33 26.13
C MET A 92 -30.48 -11.66 26.09
N VAL A 93 -30.09 -12.90 26.39
CA VAL A 93 -28.68 -13.32 26.33
C VAL A 93 -28.29 -13.59 24.88
N HIS A 94 -29.12 -14.35 24.16
CA HIS A 94 -28.88 -14.71 22.76
C HIS A 94 -29.05 -13.53 21.80
N SER A 95 -29.84 -12.51 22.15
CA SER A 95 -29.92 -11.26 21.36
C SER A 95 -28.56 -10.58 21.20
N ASN A 96 -27.67 -10.66 22.21
CA ASN A 96 -26.30 -10.17 22.08
C ASN A 96 -25.47 -11.00 21.10
N TYR A 97 -25.74 -12.29 20.94
CA TYR A 97 -25.08 -13.13 19.94
C TYR A 97 -25.57 -12.82 18.52
N TYR A 98 -26.87 -12.57 18.34
CA TYR A 98 -27.41 -12.07 17.06
C TYR A 98 -26.83 -10.70 16.71
N MET A 99 -26.74 -9.78 17.68
CA MET A 99 -26.12 -8.47 17.48
C MET A 99 -24.62 -8.62 17.10
N GLY A 100 -23.90 -9.49 17.80
CA GLY A 100 -22.51 -9.81 17.54
C GLY A 100 -22.27 -10.45 16.18
N SER A 101 -23.17 -11.31 15.70
CA SER A 101 -23.06 -11.94 14.37
C SER A 101 -23.36 -10.96 13.24
N LEU A 102 -24.31 -10.04 13.42
CA LEU A 102 -24.58 -8.95 12.47
C LEU A 102 -23.36 -8.01 12.37
N PHE A 103 -22.80 -7.62 13.52
CA PHE A 103 -21.59 -6.80 13.58
C PHE A 103 -20.38 -7.48 12.94
N TYR A 104 -20.18 -8.78 13.22
CA TYR A 104 -19.12 -9.58 12.60
C TYR A 104 -19.27 -9.64 11.07
N SER A 105 -20.50 -9.83 10.58
CA SER A 105 -20.79 -9.85 9.14
C SER A 105 -20.44 -8.51 8.48
N ALA A 106 -20.79 -7.41 9.14
CA ALA A 106 -20.49 -6.07 8.65
C ALA A 106 -18.97 -5.79 8.64
N ILE A 107 -18.26 -6.07 9.74
CA ILE A 107 -16.79 -5.96 9.78
C ILE A 107 -16.12 -6.83 8.72
N ARG A 108 -16.59 -8.07 8.52
CA ARG A 108 -15.98 -8.98 7.55
C ARG A 108 -16.10 -8.46 6.12
N LEU A 109 -17.28 -7.98 5.71
CA LEU A 109 -17.46 -7.43 4.37
C LEU A 109 -16.74 -6.09 4.19
N MET A 110 -16.70 -5.25 5.24
CA MET A 110 -15.94 -4.01 5.23
C MET A 110 -14.42 -4.25 5.13
N THR A 111 -13.87 -5.24 5.84
CA THR A 111 -12.43 -5.57 5.78
C THR A 111 -12.03 -6.31 4.51
N ASN A 112 -12.98 -6.95 3.81
CA ASN A 112 -12.71 -7.60 2.52
C ASN A 112 -12.24 -6.61 1.43
N GLY A 113 -12.65 -5.34 1.52
CA GLY A 113 -12.17 -4.28 0.63
C GLY A 113 -10.70 -3.90 0.81
N LEU A 114 -10.07 -4.20 1.97
CA LEU A 114 -8.65 -3.90 2.22
C LEU A 114 -7.72 -4.56 1.20
N ALA A 115 -8.09 -5.73 0.68
CA ALA A 115 -7.31 -6.43 -0.35
C ALA A 115 -7.25 -5.69 -1.70
N GLU A 116 -8.15 -4.73 -1.96
CA GLU A 116 -8.15 -3.92 -3.19
C GLU A 116 -7.16 -2.73 -3.13
N LEU A 117 -6.72 -2.32 -1.92
CA LEU A 117 -5.71 -1.27 -1.73
C LEU A 117 -4.40 -1.57 -2.47
N PRO A 118 -3.71 -2.71 -2.22
CA PRO A 118 -2.45 -3.01 -2.89
C PRO A 118 -2.62 -3.24 -4.40
N LEU A 119 -3.76 -3.81 -4.81
CA LEU A 119 -4.08 -4.02 -6.23
C LEU A 119 -4.20 -2.70 -6.97
N THR A 120 -4.89 -1.72 -6.40
CA THR A 120 -4.99 -0.38 -6.98
C THR A 120 -3.66 0.35 -6.92
N GLY A 121 -2.95 0.30 -5.79
CA GLY A 121 -1.63 0.92 -5.61
C GLY A 121 -0.62 0.49 -6.68
N SER A 122 -0.61 -0.79 -7.07
CA SER A 122 0.28 -1.31 -8.13
C SER A 122 -0.01 -0.75 -9.53
N ARG A 123 -1.25 -0.29 -9.79
CA ARG A 123 -1.70 0.20 -11.10
C ARG A 123 -1.54 1.70 -11.26
N LEU A 124 -1.57 2.45 -10.15
CA LEU A 124 -1.49 3.91 -10.15
C LEU A 124 -0.28 4.48 -10.93
N PRO A 125 0.96 3.92 -10.84
CA PRO A 125 2.09 4.47 -11.58
C PRO A 125 1.91 4.43 -13.10
N ILE A 126 1.35 3.32 -13.62
CA ILE A 126 1.07 3.16 -15.05
C ILE A 126 -0.01 4.15 -15.49
N LEU A 127 -1.06 4.28 -14.67
CA LEU A 127 -2.16 5.21 -14.94
C LEU A 127 -1.70 6.66 -14.96
N TYR A 128 -0.85 7.08 -14.01
CA TYR A 128 -0.30 8.44 -14.02
C TYR A 128 0.55 8.68 -15.27
N LYS A 129 1.37 7.71 -15.68
CA LYS A 129 2.14 7.81 -16.93
C LYS A 129 1.25 7.95 -18.16
N GLN A 130 0.17 7.18 -18.25
CA GLN A 130 -0.79 7.27 -19.36
C GLN A 130 -1.56 8.59 -19.36
N ARG A 131 -2.00 9.05 -18.18
CA ARG A 131 -2.67 10.34 -18.01
C ARG A 131 -1.76 11.51 -18.38
N ASP A 132 -0.51 11.51 -17.93
CA ASP A 132 0.44 12.59 -18.17
C ASP A 132 0.85 12.69 -19.65
N LEU A 133 0.69 11.58 -20.39
CA LEU A 133 0.82 11.53 -21.86
C LEU A 133 -0.50 11.84 -22.59
N TYR A 134 -1.53 12.33 -21.89
CA TYR A 134 -2.84 12.69 -22.42
C TYR A 134 -3.57 11.57 -23.19
N PHE A 135 -3.33 10.30 -22.85
CA PHE A 135 -4.04 9.19 -23.49
C PHE A 135 -5.55 9.21 -23.22
N TYR A 136 -5.95 9.53 -21.98
CA TYR A 136 -7.36 9.64 -21.58
C TYR A 136 -7.53 10.39 -20.25
N PRO A 137 -8.68 11.03 -19.98
CA PRO A 137 -8.96 11.73 -18.72
C PRO A 137 -9.23 10.76 -17.57
N ALA A 138 -8.95 11.17 -16.32
CA ALA A 138 -9.06 10.29 -15.14
C ALA A 138 -10.44 9.60 -14.98
N TRP A 139 -11.53 10.28 -15.34
CA TRP A 139 -12.90 9.75 -15.21
C TRP A 139 -13.17 8.55 -16.14
N SER A 140 -12.48 8.48 -17.29
CA SER A 140 -12.63 7.37 -18.25
C SER A 140 -12.04 6.05 -17.74
N TYR A 141 -11.18 6.11 -16.73
CA TYR A 141 -10.71 4.93 -15.99
C TYR A 141 -11.59 4.65 -14.77
N THR A 142 -11.92 5.67 -13.97
CA THR A 142 -12.60 5.45 -12.69
C THR A 142 -14.03 4.95 -12.85
N VAL A 143 -14.77 5.43 -13.85
CA VAL A 143 -16.16 5.02 -14.07
C VAL A 143 -16.26 3.55 -14.49
N PRO A 144 -15.52 3.07 -15.51
CA PRO A 144 -15.50 1.63 -15.82
C PRO A 144 -15.01 0.76 -14.66
N ALA A 145 -14.00 1.22 -13.92
CA ALA A 145 -13.49 0.49 -12.76
C ALA A 145 -14.55 0.35 -11.66
N ALA A 146 -15.37 1.37 -11.41
CA ALA A 146 -16.48 1.30 -10.46
C ALA A 146 -17.59 0.35 -10.94
N ILE A 147 -18.01 0.47 -12.20
CA ILE A 147 -19.09 -0.36 -12.79
C ILE A 147 -18.73 -1.84 -12.79
N LEU A 148 -17.49 -2.18 -13.17
CA LEU A 148 -17.06 -3.57 -13.26
C LEU A 148 -16.99 -4.27 -11.89
N LYS A 149 -16.93 -3.53 -10.77
CA LYS A 149 -16.84 -4.10 -9.42
C LYS A 149 -18.21 -4.47 -8.84
N ILE A 150 -19.28 -3.78 -9.25
CA ILE A 150 -20.64 -4.01 -8.74
C ILE A 150 -21.06 -5.49 -8.81
N PRO A 151 -20.89 -6.21 -9.93
CA PRO A 151 -21.27 -7.63 -10.01
C PRO A 151 -20.48 -8.54 -9.07
N PHE A 152 -19.18 -8.24 -8.85
CA PHE A 152 -18.35 -9.02 -7.93
C PHE A 152 -18.69 -8.74 -6.47
N SER A 153 -18.94 -7.47 -6.12
CA SER A 153 -19.44 -7.10 -4.79
C SER A 153 -20.78 -7.75 -4.50
N PHE A 154 -21.69 -7.79 -5.48
CA PHE A 154 -22.97 -8.46 -5.36
C PHE A 154 -22.79 -9.97 -5.15
N LEU A 155 -21.91 -10.63 -5.93
CA LEU A 155 -21.61 -12.04 -5.76
C LEU A 155 -21.08 -12.35 -4.35
N ASP A 156 -20.13 -11.58 -3.84
CA ASP A 156 -19.55 -11.77 -2.50
C ASP A 156 -20.62 -11.61 -1.40
N ALA A 157 -21.51 -10.63 -1.53
CA ALA A 157 -22.62 -10.43 -0.60
C ALA A 157 -23.63 -11.59 -0.65
N VAL A 158 -23.98 -12.07 -1.84
CA VAL A 158 -24.85 -13.25 -2.03
C VAL A 158 -24.23 -14.49 -1.42
N LEU A 159 -22.95 -14.76 -1.69
CA LEU A 159 -22.24 -15.90 -1.12
C LEU A 159 -22.23 -15.87 0.41
N TRP A 160 -21.94 -14.71 1.01
CA TRP A 160 -21.95 -14.55 2.47
C TRP A 160 -23.34 -14.78 3.06
N THR A 161 -24.34 -14.06 2.56
CA THR A 161 -25.71 -14.10 3.10
C THR A 161 -26.38 -15.44 2.90
N ALA A 162 -26.28 -16.04 1.70
CA ALA A 162 -26.89 -17.35 1.44
C ALA A 162 -26.34 -18.45 2.36
N LEU A 163 -25.03 -18.41 2.68
CA LEU A 163 -24.41 -19.38 3.57
C LEU A 163 -24.72 -19.13 5.05
N THR A 164 -24.71 -17.87 5.47
CA THR A 164 -24.79 -17.53 6.91
C THR A 164 -26.21 -17.31 7.41
N TYR A 165 -27.14 -16.83 6.58
CA TYR A 165 -28.42 -16.30 7.06
C TYR A 165 -29.28 -17.34 7.78
N TYR A 166 -29.57 -18.45 7.10
CA TYR A 166 -30.35 -19.55 7.67
C TYR A 166 -29.56 -20.39 8.68
N ALA A 167 -28.22 -20.41 8.57
CA ALA A 167 -27.35 -21.12 9.50
C ALA A 167 -27.35 -20.47 10.90
N ILE A 168 -27.22 -19.14 10.95
CA ILE A 168 -27.27 -18.32 12.17
C ILE A 168 -28.68 -18.24 12.74
N SER A 169 -29.71 -18.50 11.91
CA SER A 169 -31.13 -18.45 12.27
C SER A 169 -31.66 -17.04 12.47
N TYR A 170 -31.28 -16.13 11.58
CA TYR A 170 -32.00 -14.87 11.42
C TYR A 170 -33.47 -15.11 11.03
N SER A 171 -34.28 -14.05 11.06
CA SER A 171 -35.71 -14.15 10.75
C SER A 171 -35.95 -14.87 9.41
N PRO A 172 -36.84 -15.87 9.32
CA PRO A 172 -36.99 -16.69 8.11
C PRO A 172 -37.73 -16.00 6.95
N GLU A 173 -38.20 -14.76 7.15
CA GLU A 173 -38.99 -14.02 6.17
C GLU A 173 -38.17 -13.67 4.91
N PRO A 174 -38.71 -13.91 3.69
CA PRO A 174 -37.98 -13.64 2.46
C PRO A 174 -37.67 -12.16 2.29
N GLU A 175 -38.57 -11.27 2.72
CA GLU A 175 -38.36 -9.83 2.69
C GLU A 175 -37.11 -9.43 3.47
N ARG A 176 -36.98 -9.91 4.72
CA ARG A 176 -35.83 -9.60 5.60
C ARG A 176 -34.53 -10.19 5.10
N PHE A 177 -34.58 -11.30 4.36
CA PHE A 177 -33.41 -11.84 3.66
C PHE A 177 -32.90 -10.85 2.61
N PHE A 178 -33.78 -10.32 1.75
CA PHE A 178 -33.39 -9.37 0.71
C PHE A 178 -32.94 -8.03 1.29
N HIS A 179 -33.54 -7.57 2.39
CA HIS A 179 -33.08 -6.39 3.11
C HIS A 179 -31.65 -6.59 3.65
N GLN A 180 -31.39 -7.73 4.30
CA GLN A 180 -30.04 -8.05 4.79
C GLN A 180 -29.02 -8.18 3.64
N LEU A 181 -29.40 -8.79 2.52
CA LEU A 181 -28.55 -8.89 1.33
C LEU A 181 -28.21 -7.50 0.77
N LEU A 182 -29.21 -6.62 0.62
CA LEU A 182 -29.05 -5.28 0.07
C LEU A 182 -28.07 -4.45 0.90
N ILE A 183 -28.23 -4.42 2.24
CA ILE A 183 -27.38 -3.59 3.09
C ILE A 183 -25.93 -4.09 3.13
N LEU A 184 -25.73 -5.42 3.13
CA LEU A 184 -24.40 -6.02 3.12
C LEU A 184 -23.71 -5.88 1.75
N PHE A 185 -24.46 -5.93 0.65
CA PHE A 185 -23.98 -5.61 -0.69
C PHE A 185 -23.49 -4.15 -0.77
N LEU A 186 -24.30 -3.20 -0.34
CA LEU A 186 -23.93 -1.78 -0.35
C LEU A 186 -22.71 -1.51 0.53
N LEU A 187 -22.62 -2.11 1.72
CA LEU A 187 -21.45 -1.97 2.58
C LEU A 187 -20.18 -2.50 1.89
N HIS A 188 -20.25 -3.68 1.27
CA HIS A 188 -19.10 -4.23 0.57
C HIS A 188 -18.65 -3.32 -0.58
N ASP A 189 -19.58 -2.80 -1.37
CA ASP A 189 -19.26 -1.93 -2.50
C ASP A 189 -18.68 -0.59 -2.04
N VAL A 190 -19.24 0.01 -0.98
CA VAL A 190 -18.66 1.19 -0.31
C VAL A 190 -17.24 0.92 0.16
N SER A 191 -16.98 -0.24 0.76
CA SER A 191 -15.64 -0.61 1.21
C SER A 191 -14.62 -0.67 0.06
N VAL A 192 -15.00 -1.26 -1.08
CA VAL A 192 -14.13 -1.30 -2.29
C VAL A 192 -13.85 0.12 -2.80
N SER A 193 -14.87 0.97 -2.91
CA SER A 193 -14.69 2.36 -3.32
C SER A 193 -13.84 3.17 -2.34
N GLN A 194 -14.02 2.95 -1.05
CA GLN A 194 -13.20 3.57 0.00
C GLN A 194 -11.73 3.14 -0.11
N ALA A 195 -11.47 1.86 -0.37
CA ALA A 195 -10.12 1.35 -0.61
C ALA A 195 -9.48 2.03 -1.84
N HIS A 196 -10.21 2.18 -2.95
CA HIS A 196 -9.69 2.87 -4.13
C HIS A 196 -9.37 4.35 -3.86
N PHE A 197 -10.26 5.05 -3.16
CA PHE A 197 -10.04 6.44 -2.78
C PHE A 197 -8.81 6.60 -1.87
N ILE A 198 -8.67 5.76 -0.86
CA ILE A 198 -7.51 5.82 0.05
C ILE A 198 -6.22 5.48 -0.69
N ALA A 199 -6.23 4.50 -1.60
CA ALA A 199 -5.07 4.17 -2.43
C ALA A 199 -4.62 5.33 -3.33
N SER A 200 -5.55 6.15 -3.85
CA SER A 200 -5.17 7.28 -4.71
C SER A 200 -4.69 8.51 -3.93
N VAL A 201 -5.13 8.68 -2.69
CA VAL A 201 -4.71 9.79 -1.82
C VAL A 201 -3.39 9.47 -1.12
N VAL A 202 -3.28 8.27 -0.54
CA VAL A 202 -2.13 7.84 0.25
C VAL A 202 -1.22 6.98 -0.62
N ARG A 203 -0.10 7.58 -1.06
CA ARG A 203 0.85 6.94 -1.99
C ARG A 203 1.64 5.79 -1.35
N ASP A 204 1.83 5.82 -0.04
CA ASP A 204 2.48 4.74 0.68
C ASP A 204 1.47 3.63 1.02
N PRO A 205 1.66 2.38 0.54
CA PRO A 205 0.70 1.30 0.76
C PRO A 205 0.49 0.96 2.25
N SER A 206 1.52 1.10 3.08
CA SER A 206 1.44 0.76 4.51
C SER A 206 0.64 1.81 5.28
N ALA A 207 0.87 3.09 5.00
CA ALA A 207 0.07 4.20 5.51
C ALA A 207 -1.39 4.09 5.03
N ALA A 208 -1.63 3.70 3.78
CA ALA A 208 -2.96 3.54 3.21
C ALA A 208 -3.78 2.46 3.94
N VAL A 209 -3.18 1.30 4.23
CA VAL A 209 -3.82 0.23 5.01
C VAL A 209 -4.15 0.71 6.42
N SER A 210 -3.21 1.42 7.07
CA SER A 210 -3.41 1.95 8.42
C SER A 210 -4.59 2.93 8.48
N PHE A 211 -4.66 3.85 7.52
CA PHE A 211 -5.76 4.81 7.40
C PHE A 211 -7.10 4.13 7.14
N ASN A 212 -7.13 3.11 6.27
CA ASN A 212 -8.35 2.35 5.99
C ASN A 212 -8.85 1.60 7.24
N VAL A 213 -7.97 0.93 7.98
CA VAL A 213 -8.35 0.24 9.23
C VAL A 213 -8.88 1.23 10.28
N SER A 214 -8.35 2.46 10.36
CA SER A 214 -8.87 3.48 11.27
C SER A 214 -10.33 3.87 11.00
N THR A 215 -10.84 3.69 9.78
CA THR A 215 -12.26 3.96 9.44
C THR A 215 -13.24 2.91 9.97
N LEU A 216 -12.74 1.75 10.42
CA LEU A 216 -13.54 0.66 11.01
C LEU A 216 -14.01 0.97 12.44
N LEU A 217 -13.52 2.07 13.04
CA LEU A 217 -13.83 2.45 14.39
C LEU A 217 -15.29 2.95 14.50
N VAL A 218 -16.19 2.06 14.95
CA VAL A 218 -17.51 2.42 15.47
C VAL A 218 -17.32 2.65 16.97
N ILE A 219 -17.23 3.92 17.37
CA ILE A 219 -16.88 4.28 18.75
C ILE A 219 -18.15 4.74 19.48
N SER A 220 -18.36 4.21 20.69
CA SER A 220 -19.18 4.87 21.71
C SER A 220 -18.44 6.12 22.18
N LEU A 221 -18.71 7.23 21.51
CA LEU A 221 -17.93 8.47 21.64
C LEU A 221 -18.47 9.34 22.79
N PRO A 222 -17.60 10.11 23.46
CA PRO A 222 -18.06 11.19 24.32
C PRO A 222 -18.88 12.21 23.51
N ALA A 223 -19.76 12.96 24.16
CA ALA A 223 -20.76 13.82 23.50
C ALA A 223 -20.19 14.74 22.39
N TRP A 224 -18.96 15.24 22.57
CA TRP A 224 -18.28 16.12 21.61
C TRP A 224 -17.75 15.42 20.34
N LEU A 225 -17.68 14.09 20.34
CA LEU A 225 -17.29 13.25 19.20
C LEU A 225 -18.48 12.48 18.61
N GLU A 226 -19.72 12.73 19.04
CA GLU A 226 -20.91 12.03 18.51
C GLU A 226 -21.05 12.12 16.98
N TRP A 227 -20.54 13.18 16.35
CA TRP A 227 -20.52 13.30 14.88
C TRP A 227 -19.72 12.19 14.19
N GLY A 228 -18.70 11.63 14.86
CA GLY A 228 -17.89 10.52 14.34
C GLY A 228 -18.69 9.23 14.12
N PHE A 229 -19.77 9.04 14.88
CA PHE A 229 -20.72 7.93 14.69
C PHE A 229 -21.33 7.95 13.27
N TRP A 230 -21.64 9.14 12.76
CA TRP A 230 -22.31 9.34 11.46
C TRP A 230 -21.35 9.34 10.27
N ILE A 231 -20.04 9.28 10.49
CA ILE A 231 -19.05 9.25 9.41
C ILE A 231 -18.72 7.83 8.96
N SER A 232 -18.90 6.83 9.83
CA SER A 232 -18.55 5.45 9.49
C SER A 232 -19.66 4.75 8.71
N PRO A 233 -19.38 4.19 7.51
CA PRO A 233 -20.33 3.33 6.78
C PRO A 233 -20.77 2.11 7.58
N LEU A 234 -19.91 1.65 8.50
CA LEU A 234 -20.19 0.49 9.35
C LEU A 234 -21.36 0.76 10.31
N THR A 235 -21.48 1.99 10.81
CA THR A 235 -22.58 2.41 11.70
C THR A 235 -23.94 2.25 11.02
N TYR A 236 -24.09 2.75 9.80
CA TYR A 236 -25.35 2.66 9.05
C TYR A 236 -25.72 1.20 8.78
N THR A 237 -24.75 0.37 8.43
CA THR A 237 -24.99 -1.07 8.25
C THR A 237 -25.46 -1.72 9.56
N GLN A 238 -24.83 -1.40 10.69
CA GLN A 238 -25.25 -1.93 11.99
C GLN A 238 -26.66 -1.51 12.34
N ILE A 239 -27.04 -0.24 12.10
CA ILE A 239 -28.41 0.25 12.30
C ILE A 239 -29.40 -0.54 11.44
N GLY A 240 -29.20 -0.57 10.12
CA GLY A 240 -30.17 -1.19 9.22
C GLY A 240 -30.28 -2.71 9.39
N ALA A 241 -29.16 -3.41 9.64
CA ALA A 241 -29.15 -4.84 9.91
C ALA A 241 -29.84 -5.17 11.26
N SER A 242 -29.64 -4.35 12.29
CA SER A 242 -30.28 -4.54 13.60
C SER A 242 -31.78 -4.28 13.54
N LEU A 243 -32.22 -3.22 12.86
CA LEU A 243 -33.64 -2.93 12.66
C LEU A 243 -34.32 -4.06 11.88
N ASN A 244 -33.67 -4.57 10.84
CA ASN A 244 -34.18 -5.67 10.03
C ASN A 244 -34.37 -6.97 10.84
N GLU A 245 -33.52 -7.29 11.82
CA GLU A 245 -33.71 -8.50 12.65
C GLU A 245 -34.65 -8.25 13.84
N PHE A 246 -34.46 -7.18 14.62
CA PHE A 246 -35.13 -7.01 15.90
C PHE A 246 -36.57 -6.46 15.82
N HIS A 247 -36.97 -5.92 14.66
CA HIS A 247 -38.38 -5.63 14.38
C HIS A 247 -39.11 -6.81 13.72
N ALA A 248 -38.51 -8.00 13.69
CA ALA A 248 -39.21 -9.19 13.21
C ALA A 248 -40.29 -9.65 14.20
N PRO A 249 -41.43 -10.21 13.70
CA PRO A 249 -42.53 -10.68 14.54
C PRO A 249 -42.10 -11.63 15.68
N ARG A 250 -41.03 -12.40 15.47
CA ARG A 250 -40.46 -13.29 16.49
C ARG A 250 -40.00 -12.57 17.77
N TRP A 251 -39.63 -11.28 17.67
CA TRP A 251 -39.13 -10.44 18.75
C TRP A 251 -40.23 -9.58 19.41
N GLU A 252 -41.49 -9.73 18.98
CA GLU A 252 -42.64 -8.99 19.51
C GLU A 252 -43.20 -9.57 20.83
N LYS A 253 -42.56 -10.59 21.40
CA LYS A 253 -42.95 -11.11 22.72
C LYS A 253 -42.94 -9.97 23.73
N VAL A 254 -44.11 -9.69 24.31
CA VAL A 254 -44.30 -8.61 25.28
C VAL A 254 -43.56 -8.97 26.56
N SER A 255 -42.58 -8.14 26.93
CA SER A 255 -41.85 -8.26 28.19
C SER A 255 -42.64 -7.60 29.32
N SER A 256 -42.20 -7.78 30.57
CA SER A 256 -42.84 -7.25 31.79
C SER A 256 -43.01 -5.72 31.83
N SER A 257 -42.41 -4.98 30.88
CA SER A 257 -42.40 -3.53 30.79
C SER A 257 -43.38 -2.92 29.76
N ASN A 258 -44.38 -3.69 29.27
CA ASN A 258 -45.29 -3.30 28.17
C ASN A 258 -44.58 -2.93 26.85
N ALA A 259 -43.26 -3.13 26.73
CA ALA A 259 -42.49 -2.98 25.50
C ALA A 259 -42.22 -4.36 24.87
N THR A 260 -42.07 -4.39 23.53
CA THR A 260 -41.63 -5.60 22.85
C THR A 260 -40.17 -5.90 23.22
N MET A 261 -39.81 -7.19 23.27
CA MET A 261 -38.44 -7.62 23.53
C MET A 261 -37.44 -6.98 22.54
N GLY A 262 -37.80 -6.92 21.25
CA GLY A 262 -37.00 -6.26 20.21
C GLY A 262 -36.74 -4.78 20.49
N GLN A 263 -37.76 -4.02 20.89
CA GLN A 263 -37.60 -2.61 21.27
C GLN A 263 -36.73 -2.43 22.51
N GLN A 264 -36.84 -3.32 23.50
CA GLN A 264 -36.00 -3.27 24.69
C GLN A 264 -34.51 -3.50 24.32
N ILE A 265 -34.23 -4.44 23.42
CA ILE A 265 -32.88 -4.69 22.90
C ILE A 265 -32.35 -3.47 22.15
N LEU A 266 -33.13 -2.94 21.20
CA LEU A 266 -32.72 -1.75 20.42
C LEU A 266 -32.49 -0.53 21.32
N ARG A 267 -33.33 -0.30 22.34
CA ARG A 267 -33.11 0.77 23.33
C ARG A 267 -31.84 0.57 24.14
N SER A 268 -31.55 -0.66 24.57
CA SER A 268 -30.33 -0.94 25.35
C SER A 268 -29.03 -0.69 24.58
N HIS A 269 -29.09 -0.80 23.25
CA HIS A 269 -27.96 -0.55 22.35
C HIS A 269 -27.97 0.85 21.72
N GLY A 270 -28.92 1.72 22.08
CA GLY A 270 -29.04 3.07 21.51
C GLY A 270 -29.52 3.12 20.05
N LEU A 271 -30.14 2.05 19.55
CA LEU A 271 -30.56 1.86 18.15
C LEU A 271 -32.10 1.90 17.99
N ASN A 272 -32.81 2.62 18.86
CA ASN A 272 -34.27 2.64 18.89
C ASN A 272 -34.87 3.54 17.79
N PHE A 273 -34.84 3.06 16.55
CA PHE A 273 -35.46 3.71 15.39
C PHE A 273 -36.70 2.94 14.91
N SER A 274 -37.59 3.60 14.17
CA SER A 274 -38.78 2.98 13.55
C SER A 274 -38.42 2.13 12.33
N ASP A 275 -39.34 1.27 11.87
CA ASP A 275 -39.14 0.41 10.69
C ASP A 275 -38.82 1.19 9.42
N TYR A 276 -39.50 2.32 9.20
CA TYR A 276 -39.25 3.20 8.05
C TYR A 276 -37.81 3.71 7.99
N PHE A 277 -37.13 3.74 9.15
CA PHE A 277 -35.75 4.19 9.25
C PHE A 277 -34.76 3.26 8.51
N TYR A 278 -35.17 2.05 8.10
CA TYR A 278 -34.32 1.13 7.33
C TYR A 278 -33.76 1.74 6.03
N TRP A 279 -34.53 2.57 5.33
CA TRP A 279 -34.12 3.16 4.06
C TRP A 279 -33.09 4.28 4.20
N ILE A 280 -32.94 4.87 5.39
CA ILE A 280 -31.97 5.94 5.65
C ILE A 280 -30.53 5.39 5.59
N PRO A 281 -30.17 4.30 6.28
CA PRO A 281 -28.91 3.60 6.07
C PRO A 281 -28.62 3.21 4.63
N VAL A 282 -29.63 2.73 3.89
CA VAL A 282 -29.48 2.37 2.47
C VAL A 282 -29.09 3.59 1.64
N GLY A 283 -29.81 4.71 1.81
CA GLY A 283 -29.49 5.98 1.14
C GLY A 283 -28.13 6.54 1.55
N ALA A 284 -27.76 6.44 2.83
CA ALA A 284 -26.46 6.88 3.34
C ALA A 284 -25.30 6.08 2.72
N LEU A 285 -25.41 4.75 2.64
CA LEU A 285 -24.40 3.89 2.01
C LEU A 285 -24.24 4.20 0.51
N LEU A 286 -25.35 4.42 -0.21
CA LEU A 286 -25.30 4.90 -1.59
C LEU A 286 -24.60 6.27 -1.71
N GLY A 287 -24.87 7.18 -0.77
CA GLY A 287 -24.18 8.47 -0.68
C GLY A 287 -22.67 8.31 -0.50
N PHE A 288 -22.22 7.47 0.44
CA PHE A 288 -20.79 7.17 0.62
C PHE A 288 -20.16 6.60 -0.63
N TRP A 289 -20.85 5.68 -1.32
CA TRP A 289 -20.36 5.10 -2.57
C TRP A 289 -20.12 6.18 -3.63
N ILE A 290 -21.07 7.11 -3.83
CA ILE A 290 -20.91 8.23 -4.77
C ILE A 290 -19.71 9.11 -4.34
N VAL A 291 -19.66 9.50 -3.06
CA VAL A 291 -18.62 10.39 -2.53
C VAL A 291 -17.22 9.80 -2.72
N PHE A 292 -17.01 8.52 -2.41
CA PHE A 292 -15.70 7.88 -2.57
C PHE A 292 -15.30 7.73 -4.05
N ASN A 293 -16.23 7.44 -4.96
CA ASN A 293 -15.92 7.34 -6.39
C ASN A 293 -15.62 8.71 -7.03
N ILE A 294 -16.34 9.77 -6.63
CA ILE A 294 -16.02 11.15 -7.03
C ILE A 294 -14.66 11.56 -6.46
N GLY A 295 -14.43 11.30 -5.17
CA GLY A 295 -13.17 11.55 -4.49
C GLY A 295 -12.00 10.83 -5.17
N PHE A 296 -12.20 9.57 -5.57
CA PHE A 296 -11.21 8.79 -6.31
C PHE A 296 -10.84 9.45 -7.64
N THR A 297 -11.85 9.89 -8.40
CA THR A 297 -11.66 10.59 -9.68
C THR A 297 -10.92 11.93 -9.48
N PHE A 298 -11.29 12.69 -8.46
CA PHE A 298 -10.64 13.96 -8.15
C PHE A 298 -9.18 13.77 -7.71
N ALA A 299 -8.93 12.79 -6.83
CA ALA A 299 -7.58 12.46 -6.37
C ALA A 299 -6.69 12.03 -7.54
N LEU A 300 -7.21 11.25 -8.49
CA LEU A 300 -6.48 10.90 -9.71
C LEU A 300 -6.29 12.07 -10.67
N ARG A 301 -7.14 13.09 -10.64
CA ARG A 301 -6.94 14.31 -11.45
C ARG A 301 -5.84 15.20 -10.88
N VAL A 302 -5.78 15.36 -9.55
CA VAL A 302 -4.86 16.29 -8.88
C VAL A 302 -3.48 15.69 -8.65
N SER A 303 -3.38 14.38 -8.43
CA SER A 303 -2.11 13.75 -8.03
C SER A 303 -1.08 13.70 -9.15
N LYS A 304 0.01 14.48 -9.07
CA LYS A 304 1.16 14.37 -9.98
C LYS A 304 2.13 13.26 -9.55
N LEU A 305 2.77 12.57 -10.49
CA LEU A 305 3.89 11.65 -10.19
C LEU A 305 4.96 12.40 -9.37
N LYS A 306 5.46 11.78 -8.29
CA LYS A 306 6.52 12.37 -7.45
C LYS A 306 7.85 12.31 -8.22
N GLY A 307 8.02 13.28 -9.11
CA GLY A 307 9.24 13.56 -9.87
C GLY A 307 9.40 15.05 -10.19
N GLU A 308 8.35 15.86 -9.99
CA GLU A 308 8.37 17.31 -10.17
C GLU A 308 7.50 17.97 -9.09
N ASP A 309 8.06 18.20 -7.90
CA ASP A 309 7.56 19.26 -7.04
C ASP A 309 8.56 20.42 -7.13
N SER A 310 8.34 21.25 -8.15
CA SER A 310 8.75 22.65 -8.13
C SER A 310 8.14 23.31 -6.89
N THR A 311 9.00 24.04 -6.17
CA THR A 311 8.72 24.98 -5.09
C THR A 311 7.39 25.72 -5.24
N ASN A 312 6.42 25.43 -4.37
CA ASN A 312 5.22 26.26 -4.25
C ASN A 312 5.46 27.41 -3.26
N MET A 313 5.46 28.62 -3.82
CA MET A 313 5.20 29.87 -3.12
C MET A 313 3.79 29.85 -2.52
N THR A 314 3.64 30.34 -1.29
CA THR A 314 2.41 31.02 -0.84
C THR A 314 2.77 32.12 0.14
N HIS A 315 2.16 33.29 -0.10
CA HIS A 315 2.30 34.57 0.58
C HIS A 315 1.96 34.56 2.08
N GLY A 316 2.73 35.36 2.83
CA GLY A 316 2.21 36.47 3.64
C GLY A 316 1.64 36.17 5.03
N GLN A 317 2.46 36.31 6.08
CA GLN A 317 2.04 36.94 7.34
C GLN A 317 3.24 37.40 8.20
N GLU A 318 3.01 38.52 8.90
CA GLU A 318 3.96 39.46 9.50
C GLU A 318 4.82 38.93 10.67
N LEU A 319 6.00 39.57 10.81
CA LEU A 319 6.93 39.41 11.94
C LEU A 319 6.39 39.99 13.25
N PRO A 320 6.91 39.50 14.39
CA PRO A 320 7.48 40.43 15.35
C PRO A 320 8.90 40.07 15.80
N HIS A 321 9.77 41.09 15.69
CA HIS A 321 10.91 41.47 16.52
C HIS A 321 11.92 40.44 17.07
N VAL A 322 13.16 40.62 16.60
CA VAL A 322 14.42 40.11 17.13
C VAL A 322 14.75 40.76 18.48
N GLY A 323 15.13 39.93 19.46
CA GLY A 323 15.91 40.29 20.63
C GLY A 323 17.19 39.46 20.68
N THR A 324 18.33 40.15 20.64
CA THR A 324 19.70 39.64 20.55
C THR A 324 20.20 39.12 21.90
N SER A 325 20.93 38.01 21.93
CA SER A 325 22.15 37.86 22.76
C SER A 325 22.86 36.53 22.54
N ASN A 326 24.19 36.62 22.49
CA ASN A 326 25.17 35.58 22.25
C ASN A 326 25.32 34.62 23.45
N ASP A 327 25.56 33.34 23.19
CA ASP A 327 26.65 32.62 23.87
C ASP A 327 27.07 31.33 23.15
N VAL A 328 28.37 31.07 23.20
CA VAL A 328 29.13 30.05 22.46
C VAL A 328 29.27 28.77 23.28
N SER A 329 28.96 27.58 22.72
CA SER A 329 29.80 26.36 22.83
C SER A 329 29.20 25.09 22.18
N GLU A 330 29.77 24.62 21.06
CA GLU A 330 29.77 23.20 20.64
C GLU A 330 31.07 22.91 19.84
N ARG A 331 31.98 22.03 20.28
CA ARG A 331 32.03 20.56 20.17
C ARG A 331 32.01 19.97 18.73
N LYS A 332 33.19 19.44 18.38
CA LYS A 332 33.54 18.29 17.50
C LYS A 332 33.01 18.22 16.06
N LYS A 333 33.96 18.43 15.14
CA LYS A 333 33.94 18.11 13.70
C LYS A 333 33.46 16.69 13.38
N LYS A 334 32.42 16.57 12.54
CA LYS A 334 32.26 15.56 11.47
C LYS A 334 31.45 16.16 10.32
N GLY A 335 32.00 16.10 9.10
CA GLY A 335 31.30 16.14 7.80
C GLY A 335 30.59 17.44 7.42
N ILE A 336 31.14 18.18 6.45
CA ILE A 336 30.59 19.43 5.92
C ILE A 336 29.35 19.17 5.04
N VAL A 337 28.20 19.65 5.49
CA VAL A 337 27.09 20.14 4.65
C VAL A 337 27.15 21.67 4.79
N LEU A 338 27.19 22.41 3.68
CA LEU A 338 27.20 23.87 3.70
C LEU A 338 25.76 24.41 3.88
N PRO A 339 25.47 25.24 4.90
CA PRO A 339 24.27 26.06 4.96
C PRO A 339 24.59 27.44 4.36
N PHE A 340 23.68 28.01 3.56
CA PHE A 340 23.76 29.42 3.19
C PHE A 340 22.51 30.14 3.72
N GLU A 341 22.71 31.06 4.66
CA GLU A 341 21.73 32.09 5.07
C GLU A 341 21.79 33.27 4.08
N PRO A 342 20.65 33.78 3.58
CA PRO A 342 20.64 34.97 2.73
C PRO A 342 20.62 36.24 3.60
N ILE A 343 21.61 37.13 3.39
CA ILE A 343 21.58 38.53 3.82
C ILE A 343 20.99 39.35 2.66
N ALA A 344 19.94 40.13 2.94
CA ALA A 344 19.31 41.03 1.98
C ALA A 344 19.96 42.43 2.02
N ILE A 345 20.20 43.02 0.85
CA ILE A 345 20.48 44.46 0.67
C ILE A 345 19.67 44.93 -0.54
N SER A 346 18.88 45.99 -0.38
CA SER A 346 18.13 46.65 -1.46
C SER A 346 18.89 47.88 -1.98
N PHE A 347 18.75 48.18 -3.26
CA PHE A 347 19.01 49.52 -3.78
C PHE A 347 17.83 50.01 -4.62
N GLU A 348 17.50 51.27 -4.39
CA GLU A 348 16.43 52.03 -5.04
C GLU A 348 17.05 52.89 -6.14
N ASN A 349 16.51 52.80 -7.37
CA ASN A 349 16.88 53.57 -8.57
C ASN A 349 18.34 53.57 -9.01
N VAL A 350 18.70 52.72 -9.98
CA VAL A 350 19.86 52.98 -10.87
C VAL A 350 19.50 52.63 -12.32
N GLN A 351 19.49 53.65 -13.19
CA GLN A 351 19.62 53.50 -14.64
C GLN A 351 21.11 53.61 -14.99
N ASP A 352 21.67 52.73 -15.83
CA ASP A 352 22.51 53.16 -16.97
C ASP A 352 23.07 52.04 -17.87
N TYR A 353 23.35 52.47 -19.10
CA TYR A 353 23.99 51.82 -20.25
C TYR A 353 25.40 51.24 -19.94
N VAL A 354 25.74 50.08 -20.52
CA VAL A 354 27.12 49.54 -20.53
C VAL A 354 27.58 49.23 -21.95
N ASP A 355 28.65 49.90 -22.35
CA ASP A 355 29.41 49.68 -23.59
C ASP A 355 30.35 48.47 -23.41
N THR A 356 30.38 47.52 -24.36
CA THR A 356 31.14 46.26 -24.21
C THR A 356 32.47 46.27 -24.98
N PRO A 357 33.59 45.78 -24.40
CA PRO A 357 34.82 45.53 -25.17
C PRO A 357 34.70 44.21 -25.96
N LYS A 358 35.26 44.21 -27.17
CA LYS A 358 35.23 43.07 -28.10
C LYS A 358 36.11 41.92 -27.59
N THR A 359 35.53 40.81 -27.11
CA THR A 359 36.18 39.47 -27.08
C THR A 359 35.18 38.30 -26.91
N THR A 360 35.28 37.34 -27.84
CA THR A 360 34.84 35.91 -27.92
C THR A 360 33.44 35.47 -27.44
N ALA A 361 32.68 34.84 -28.34
CA ALA A 361 31.30 34.35 -28.15
C ALA A 361 31.13 33.30 -27.02
N SER A 362 32.17 32.54 -26.66
CA SER A 362 32.12 31.51 -25.62
C SER A 362 31.87 32.07 -24.21
N SER A 363 32.34 33.30 -23.93
CA SER A 363 32.09 33.98 -22.66
C SER A 363 30.63 34.44 -22.52
N ARG A 364 29.94 34.75 -23.62
CA ARG A 364 28.50 35.10 -23.60
C ARG A 364 27.63 33.91 -23.18
N TYR A 365 27.92 32.71 -23.69
CA TYR A 365 27.15 31.50 -23.33
C TYR A 365 27.30 31.12 -21.85
N PHE A 366 28.51 31.27 -21.28
CA PHE A 366 28.75 30.99 -19.86
C PHE A 366 27.94 31.90 -18.92
N TRP A 367 27.76 33.17 -19.26
CA TRP A 367 26.92 34.11 -18.49
C TRP A 367 25.43 33.79 -18.60
N PHE A 368 24.93 33.41 -19.77
CA PHE A 368 23.53 33.02 -19.95
C PHE A 368 23.17 31.68 -19.26
N SER A 369 24.15 30.79 -19.06
CA SER A 369 23.99 29.47 -18.42
C SER A 369 24.05 29.45 -16.89
N GLY A 370 24.39 30.56 -16.23
CA GLY A 370 24.38 30.68 -14.75
C GLY A 370 25.60 30.10 -14.02
N ARG A 371 26.72 29.81 -14.70
CA ARG A 371 27.94 29.23 -14.07
C ARG A 371 28.96 30.23 -13.50
N LYS A 372 28.64 31.53 -13.39
CA LYS A 372 29.41 32.48 -12.55
C LYS A 372 28.63 32.78 -11.27
N THR A 373 29.10 32.24 -10.15
CA THR A 373 28.60 32.47 -8.78
C THR A 373 29.10 33.80 -8.22
N GLY A 374 28.81 34.90 -8.91
CA GLY A 374 29.14 36.26 -8.48
C GLY A 374 28.35 37.26 -9.29
N GLY A 375 27.29 37.80 -8.67
CA GLY A 375 26.33 38.74 -9.26
C GLY A 375 24.92 38.13 -9.34
N ILE A 376 23.94 38.81 -8.74
CA ILE A 376 22.51 38.51 -8.92
C ILE A 376 21.98 39.41 -10.03
N ILE A 377 21.27 38.83 -11.00
CA ILE A 377 20.55 39.59 -12.03
C ILE A 377 19.10 39.67 -11.58
N GLU A 378 18.62 40.86 -11.23
CA GLU A 378 17.18 41.12 -11.12
C GLU A 378 16.68 41.80 -12.41
N GLY A 379 15.74 41.13 -13.08
CA GLY A 379 15.11 41.56 -14.32
C GLY A 379 14.52 40.38 -15.09
N GLU A 380 13.35 40.57 -15.72
CA GLU A 380 12.73 39.57 -16.59
C GLU A 380 13.53 39.50 -17.90
N ILE A 381 14.47 38.54 -18.00
CA ILE A 381 15.22 38.33 -19.25
C ILE A 381 14.25 37.76 -20.28
N ARG A 382 13.90 38.55 -21.30
CA ARG A 382 13.10 38.08 -22.43
C ARG A 382 13.99 37.79 -23.64
N ILE A 383 13.88 36.59 -24.21
CA ILE A 383 14.58 36.20 -25.44
C ILE A 383 13.51 36.00 -26.52
N GLY A 384 13.54 36.82 -27.57
CA GLY A 384 12.52 36.78 -28.63
C GLY A 384 11.11 37.12 -28.15
N GLY A 385 10.97 37.90 -27.07
CA GLY A 385 9.68 38.31 -26.51
C GLY A 385 9.12 37.40 -25.41
N TYR A 386 9.74 36.25 -25.11
CA TYR A 386 9.28 35.30 -24.10
C TYR A 386 10.16 35.31 -22.83
N PRO A 387 9.57 35.20 -21.62
CA PRO A 387 10.31 35.17 -20.36
C PRO A 387 11.24 33.96 -20.24
N LYS A 388 12.48 34.19 -19.82
CA LYS A 388 13.48 33.16 -19.56
C LYS A 388 13.14 32.39 -18.28
N VAL A 389 12.58 31.20 -18.42
CA VAL A 389 12.38 30.25 -17.33
C VAL A 389 13.71 29.53 -17.05
N GLN A 390 14.33 29.86 -15.91
CA GLN A 390 15.66 29.36 -15.53
C GLN A 390 15.71 27.83 -15.46
N GLU A 391 14.63 27.19 -15.00
CA GLU A 391 14.51 25.72 -14.91
C GLU A 391 14.53 25.05 -16.30
N THR A 392 13.82 25.62 -17.27
CA THR A 392 13.82 25.15 -18.67
C THR A 392 15.21 25.26 -19.30
N TYR A 393 15.93 26.35 -19.02
CA TYR A 393 17.30 26.53 -19.50
C TYR A 393 18.29 25.58 -18.83
N ALA A 394 18.16 25.33 -17.52
CA ALA A 394 18.97 24.36 -16.80
C ALA A 394 18.75 22.94 -17.36
N ARG A 395 17.49 22.58 -17.65
CA ARG A 395 17.12 21.33 -18.32
C ARG A 395 17.77 21.24 -19.71
N ILE A 396 17.58 22.24 -20.59
CA ILE A 396 18.17 22.26 -21.93
C ILE A 396 19.71 22.18 -21.89
N SER A 397 20.34 22.88 -20.95
CA SER A 397 21.79 22.82 -20.75
C SER A 397 22.24 21.42 -20.31
N ALA A 398 21.54 20.79 -19.36
CA ALA A 398 21.82 19.42 -18.93
C ALA A 398 21.64 18.41 -20.08
N TYR A 399 20.60 18.56 -20.91
CA TYR A 399 20.40 17.74 -22.10
C TYR A 399 21.55 17.89 -23.09
N SER A 400 22.02 19.12 -23.34
CA SER A 400 23.16 19.35 -24.25
C SER A 400 24.47 18.74 -23.74
N GLU A 401 24.75 18.86 -22.45
CA GLU A 401 25.93 18.25 -21.80
C GLU A 401 25.85 16.72 -21.83
N PHE A 402 24.65 16.16 -21.63
CA PHE A 402 24.43 14.72 -21.70
C PHE A 402 24.57 14.17 -23.13
N LEU A 403 23.99 14.84 -24.14
CA LEU A 403 24.14 14.52 -25.56
C LEU A 403 25.61 14.57 -26.01
N GLN A 404 26.38 15.51 -25.47
CA GLN A 404 27.82 15.59 -25.69
C GLN A 404 28.56 14.40 -25.04
N MET A 405 28.15 13.99 -23.84
CA MET A 405 28.75 12.86 -23.12
C MET A 405 28.55 11.51 -23.84
N ILE A 406 27.44 11.33 -24.54
CA ILE A 406 27.12 10.12 -25.35
C ILE A 406 27.58 10.22 -26.82
N GLU A 407 28.27 11.31 -27.19
CA GLU A 407 28.75 11.59 -28.55
C GLU A 407 27.61 11.61 -29.61
N LEU A 408 26.46 12.22 -29.29
CA LEU A 408 25.31 12.37 -30.21
C LEU A 408 24.98 13.83 -30.60
N ASP A 409 25.86 14.80 -30.29
CA ASP A 409 25.62 16.23 -30.59
C ASP A 409 25.42 16.51 -32.09
N GLU A 410 26.14 15.78 -32.96
CA GLU A 410 26.04 15.92 -34.42
C GLU A 410 24.66 15.54 -34.99
N ILE A 411 23.90 14.70 -34.29
CA ILE A 411 22.60 14.20 -34.73
C ILE A 411 21.43 14.69 -33.88
N LYS A 412 21.63 15.69 -33.01
CA LYS A 412 20.61 16.20 -32.09
C LYS A 412 19.31 16.68 -32.75
N HIS A 413 19.35 17.01 -34.04
CA HIS A 413 18.21 17.46 -34.84
C HIS A 413 17.74 16.41 -35.86
N ALA A 414 18.34 15.22 -35.88
CA ALA A 414 17.95 14.15 -36.79
C ALA A 414 16.68 13.44 -36.31
N LEU A 415 15.78 13.10 -37.24
CA LEU A 415 14.55 12.36 -36.96
C LEU A 415 14.83 10.88 -36.67
N VAL A 416 14.26 10.37 -35.57
CA VAL A 416 14.34 8.95 -35.21
C VAL A 416 13.28 8.15 -35.98
N GLY A 417 13.65 7.57 -37.13
CA GLY A 417 12.73 6.84 -38.02
C GLY A 417 12.59 5.33 -37.78
N LYS A 418 11.60 4.71 -38.44
CA LYS A 418 11.37 3.24 -38.47
C LYS A 418 12.63 2.48 -38.95
N PRO A 419 12.89 1.24 -38.49
CA PRO A 419 14.05 0.46 -38.90
C PRO A 419 14.10 0.33 -40.44
N GLY A 420 15.20 0.77 -41.07
CA GLY A 420 15.42 0.62 -42.52
C GLY A 420 15.17 1.87 -43.38
N LEU A 421 14.64 2.97 -42.84
CA LEU A 421 14.57 4.26 -43.54
C LEU A 421 15.53 5.29 -42.92
N SER A 422 16.31 5.93 -43.80
CA SER A 422 17.38 6.89 -43.55
C SER A 422 17.16 7.83 -42.35
N GLY A 423 18.15 7.89 -41.43
CA GLY A 423 18.30 8.99 -40.47
C GLY A 423 19.31 8.74 -39.34
N VAL A 424 19.20 7.61 -38.63
CA VAL A 424 20.00 7.32 -37.42
C VAL A 424 20.48 5.86 -37.44
N SER A 425 21.77 5.63 -37.23
CA SER A 425 22.33 4.27 -37.20
C SER A 425 21.78 3.45 -36.03
N ASN A 426 21.80 2.11 -36.14
CA ASN A 426 21.36 1.23 -35.05
C ASN A 426 22.15 1.47 -33.75
N GLU A 427 23.44 1.83 -33.88
CA GLU A 427 24.32 2.15 -32.76
C GLU A 427 23.96 3.47 -32.09
N GLN A 428 23.72 4.52 -32.87
CA GLN A 428 23.27 5.82 -32.39
C GLN A 428 21.90 5.71 -31.72
N ARG A 429 21.00 4.90 -32.29
CA ARG A 429 19.68 4.62 -31.73
C ARG A 429 19.78 3.95 -30.36
N LYS A 430 20.62 2.92 -30.20
CA LYS A 430 20.85 2.27 -28.89
C LYS A 430 21.39 3.25 -27.85
N ARG A 431 22.39 4.08 -28.22
CA ARG A 431 22.93 5.12 -27.33
C ARG A 431 21.85 6.13 -26.92
N LEU A 432 20.99 6.53 -27.86
CA LEU A 432 19.85 7.41 -27.59
C LEU A 432 18.81 6.76 -26.68
N THR A 433 18.49 5.47 -26.87
CA THR A 433 17.56 4.75 -25.98
C THR A 433 18.09 4.70 -24.54
N ILE A 434 19.36 4.36 -24.36
CA ILE A 434 20.01 4.36 -23.04
C ILE A 434 20.05 5.77 -22.46
N ALA A 435 20.29 6.78 -23.29
CA ALA A 435 20.29 8.18 -22.88
C ALA A 435 18.94 8.65 -22.35
N VAL A 436 17.84 8.31 -23.03
CA VAL A 436 16.48 8.64 -22.59
C VAL A 436 16.19 8.06 -21.20
N GLU A 437 16.60 6.81 -20.98
CA GLU A 437 16.42 6.16 -19.68
C GLU A 437 17.30 6.78 -18.58
N LEU A 438 18.55 7.12 -18.87
CA LEU A 438 19.48 7.71 -17.89
C LEU A 438 19.16 9.16 -17.54
N VAL A 439 18.64 9.95 -18.48
CA VAL A 439 18.25 11.35 -18.22
C VAL A 439 17.05 11.44 -17.27
N SER A 440 16.26 10.36 -17.14
CA SER A 440 15.20 10.29 -16.14
C SER A 440 15.69 10.22 -14.69
N ASN A 441 17.02 10.15 -14.46
CA ASN A 441 17.67 10.00 -13.16
C ASN A 441 17.00 8.92 -12.27
N PRO A 442 16.87 7.68 -12.76
CA PRO A 442 16.17 6.63 -12.05
C PRO A 442 16.94 6.20 -10.79
N SER A 443 16.21 5.89 -9.72
CA SER A 443 16.79 5.40 -8.45
C SER A 443 17.36 3.98 -8.54
N ILE A 444 16.93 3.20 -9.54
CA ILE A 444 17.41 1.85 -9.85
C ILE A 444 17.48 1.72 -11.37
N ILE A 445 18.63 1.26 -11.90
CA ILE A 445 18.80 1.05 -13.34
C ILE A 445 19.02 -0.44 -13.62
N PHE A 446 18.16 -1.00 -14.47
CA PHE A 446 18.37 -2.33 -15.05
C PHE A 446 18.93 -2.15 -16.46
N MET A 447 20.06 -2.81 -16.75
CA MET A 447 20.65 -2.83 -18.08
C MET A 447 20.80 -4.27 -18.52
N ASP A 448 20.05 -4.66 -19.53
CA ASP A 448 20.21 -5.95 -20.18
C ASP A 448 21.24 -5.82 -21.30
N GLU A 449 22.38 -6.50 -21.13
CA GLU A 449 23.53 -6.48 -22.04
C GLU A 449 23.84 -5.10 -22.68
N PRO A 450 24.15 -4.04 -21.91
CA PRO A 450 24.30 -2.68 -22.43
C PRO A 450 25.44 -2.50 -23.46
N THR A 451 26.30 -3.51 -23.58
CA THR A 451 27.45 -3.56 -24.48
C THR A 451 27.30 -4.58 -25.61
N SER A 452 26.14 -5.23 -25.79
CA SER A 452 25.94 -6.23 -26.87
C SER A 452 25.46 -5.60 -28.19
N GLY A 453 26.24 -5.82 -29.25
CA GLY A 453 25.98 -5.31 -30.60
C GLY A 453 26.57 -3.95 -31.03
N PRO A 454 27.01 -3.01 -30.17
CA PRO A 454 27.81 -1.86 -30.61
C PRO A 454 29.29 -2.24 -30.81
N GLU A 455 30.00 -1.50 -31.65
CA GLU A 455 31.47 -1.54 -31.69
C GLU A 455 32.07 -1.16 -30.33
N ALA A 456 33.29 -1.62 -30.04
CA ALA A 456 33.95 -1.48 -28.73
C ALA A 456 33.96 -0.03 -28.18
N ARG A 457 33.95 0.97 -29.08
CA ARG A 457 33.91 2.39 -28.74
C ARG A 457 32.57 2.84 -28.15
N ALA A 458 31.44 2.45 -28.74
CA ALA A 458 30.12 2.83 -28.21
C ALA A 458 29.82 2.16 -26.88
N ALA A 459 30.22 0.90 -26.69
CA ALA A 459 30.16 0.23 -25.40
C ALA A 459 30.94 1.00 -24.32
N ALA A 460 32.14 1.50 -24.65
CA ALA A 460 32.95 2.29 -23.71
C ALA A 460 32.31 3.63 -23.33
N ILE A 461 31.67 4.31 -24.30
CA ILE A 461 30.94 5.57 -24.05
C ILE A 461 29.75 5.33 -23.12
N VAL A 462 28.92 4.32 -23.42
CA VAL A 462 27.79 3.92 -22.57
C VAL A 462 28.27 3.62 -21.15
N MET A 463 29.27 2.76 -20.99
CA MET A 463 29.79 2.39 -19.67
C MET A 463 30.43 3.56 -18.90
N ARG A 464 30.98 4.56 -19.59
CA ARG A 464 31.50 5.78 -18.98
C ARG A 464 30.37 6.62 -18.36
N VAL A 465 29.27 6.78 -19.07
CA VAL A 465 28.08 7.49 -18.58
C VAL A 465 27.46 6.74 -17.40
N VAL A 466 27.29 5.43 -17.54
CA VAL A 466 26.79 4.55 -16.46
C VAL A 466 27.67 4.67 -15.23
N LYS A 467 28.99 4.65 -15.38
CA LYS A 467 29.94 4.83 -14.26
C LYS A 467 29.76 6.18 -13.57
N ASN A 468 29.54 7.26 -14.31
CA ASN A 468 29.31 8.58 -13.73
C ASN A 468 27.99 8.64 -12.94
N VAL A 469 26.94 7.99 -13.43
CA VAL A 469 25.64 7.88 -12.74
C VAL A 469 25.73 6.95 -11.52
N VAL A 470 26.50 5.86 -11.62
CA VAL A 470 26.62 4.85 -10.57
C VAL A 470 27.55 5.31 -9.44
N ASN A 471 28.55 6.16 -9.70
CA ASN A 471 29.45 6.69 -8.68
C ASN A 471 28.75 7.52 -7.59
N THR A 472 27.49 7.91 -7.79
CA THR A 472 26.66 8.58 -6.77
C THR A 472 25.85 7.58 -5.91
N MET A 473 25.86 6.28 -6.23
CA MET A 473 25.03 5.23 -5.62
C MET A 473 25.85 4.04 -5.08
N ARG A 474 25.23 3.22 -4.21
CA ARG A 474 25.79 1.93 -3.76
C ARG A 474 25.54 0.85 -4.82
N THR A 475 26.58 0.18 -5.30
CA THR A 475 26.48 -0.85 -6.34
C THR A 475 26.72 -2.24 -5.76
N VAL A 476 25.81 -3.17 -6.03
CA VAL A 476 25.96 -4.60 -5.69
C VAL A 476 26.12 -5.39 -6.99
N LEU A 477 27.13 -6.26 -7.06
CA LEU A 477 27.30 -7.18 -8.18
C LEU A 477 26.65 -8.51 -7.86
N ILE A 478 25.89 -9.04 -8.82
CA ILE A 478 25.33 -10.39 -8.78
C ILE A 478 25.89 -11.17 -9.96
N LEU A 479 26.53 -12.29 -9.68
CA LEU A 479 27.08 -13.20 -10.69
C LEU A 479 26.29 -14.51 -10.69
N MET A 480 25.84 -14.92 -11.87
CA MET A 480 25.06 -16.13 -12.09
C MET A 480 25.75 -17.05 -13.08
N LYS A 481 25.63 -18.36 -12.84
CA LYS A 481 26.01 -19.39 -13.81
C LYS A 481 24.81 -19.95 -14.56
N ARG A 482 25.10 -20.73 -15.61
CA ARG A 482 24.10 -21.39 -16.45
C ARG A 482 23.09 -22.17 -15.61
N GLY A 483 21.79 -21.93 -15.88
CA GLY A 483 20.69 -22.44 -15.06
C GLY A 483 20.23 -21.50 -13.93
N GLY A 484 20.60 -20.20 -13.98
CA GLY A 484 20.09 -19.17 -13.08
C GLY A 484 20.56 -19.30 -11.63
N ARG A 485 21.71 -19.95 -11.40
CA ARG A 485 22.24 -20.18 -10.05
C ARG A 485 23.28 -19.11 -9.71
N ILE A 486 23.11 -18.44 -8.57
CA ILE A 486 24.06 -17.43 -8.10
C ILE A 486 25.33 -18.10 -7.58
N ILE A 487 26.47 -17.52 -7.96
CA ILE A 487 27.80 -17.93 -7.51
C ILE A 487 28.53 -16.83 -6.72
N TYR A 488 28.05 -15.58 -6.83
CA TYR A 488 28.50 -14.45 -6.02
C TYR A 488 27.42 -13.38 -5.99
N ALA A 489 27.15 -12.80 -4.81
CA ALA A 489 26.40 -11.56 -4.70
C ALA A 489 26.97 -10.71 -3.55
N GLY A 490 27.42 -9.50 -3.86
CA GLY A 490 28.10 -8.64 -2.89
C GLY A 490 28.73 -7.39 -3.51
N GLU A 491 29.36 -6.58 -2.67
CA GLU A 491 30.12 -5.40 -3.10
C GLU A 491 31.46 -5.79 -3.76
N LEU A 492 31.84 -5.16 -4.87
CA LEU A 492 33.15 -5.40 -5.50
C LEU A 492 34.34 -5.03 -4.59
N GLY A 493 34.20 -3.98 -3.77
CA GLY A 493 35.34 -3.35 -3.12
C GLY A 493 36.23 -2.56 -4.09
N LYS A 494 37.20 -1.81 -3.54
CA LYS A 494 38.12 -1.00 -4.35
C LYS A 494 38.98 -1.92 -5.23
N HIS A 495 39.00 -1.66 -6.54
CA HIS A 495 39.67 -2.52 -7.53
C HIS A 495 39.20 -3.99 -7.53
N SER A 496 37.93 -4.26 -7.18
CA SER A 496 37.35 -5.63 -7.11
C SER A 496 37.97 -6.52 -6.03
N SER A 497 38.60 -5.95 -5.00
CA SER A 497 39.34 -6.71 -3.98
C SER A 497 38.48 -7.73 -3.22
N LYS A 498 37.23 -7.39 -2.88
CA LYS A 498 36.33 -8.29 -2.14
C LYS A 498 35.89 -9.48 -3.00
N LEU A 499 35.68 -9.25 -4.30
CA LEU A 499 35.35 -10.31 -5.26
C LEU A 499 36.53 -11.26 -5.47
N ILE A 500 37.73 -10.71 -5.66
CA ILE A 500 38.95 -11.50 -5.86
C ILE A 500 39.21 -12.36 -4.62
N GLN A 501 39.17 -11.75 -3.43
CA GLN A 501 39.38 -12.46 -2.17
C GLN A 501 38.42 -13.65 -2.01
N TYR A 502 37.13 -13.46 -2.31
CA TYR A 502 36.13 -14.53 -2.21
C TYR A 502 36.45 -15.75 -3.09
N PHE A 503 36.84 -15.53 -4.35
CA PHE A 503 37.17 -16.64 -5.25
C PHE A 503 38.54 -17.26 -4.96
N GLU A 504 39.51 -16.47 -4.47
CA GLU A 504 40.81 -16.99 -4.03
C GLU A 504 40.75 -17.83 -2.76
N GLU A 505 39.76 -17.60 -1.89
CA GLU A 505 39.51 -18.43 -0.71
C GLU A 505 39.06 -19.86 -1.07
N ILE A 506 38.62 -20.09 -2.32
CA ILE A 506 38.16 -21.40 -2.78
C ILE A 506 39.37 -22.27 -3.17
N PRO A 507 39.55 -23.45 -2.55
CA PRO A 507 40.71 -24.30 -2.81
C PRO A 507 40.75 -24.76 -4.27
N GLY A 508 41.91 -24.61 -4.90
CA GLY A 508 42.17 -24.98 -6.30
C GLY A 508 41.95 -23.85 -7.31
N VAL A 509 41.40 -22.71 -6.91
CA VAL A 509 41.26 -21.55 -7.79
C VAL A 509 42.64 -20.91 -8.03
N PRO A 510 43.04 -20.63 -9.29
CA PRO A 510 44.28 -19.92 -9.58
C PRO A 510 44.27 -18.50 -9.01
N LYS A 511 45.33 -18.11 -8.29
CA LYS A 511 45.46 -16.75 -7.74
C LYS A 511 45.38 -15.68 -8.83
N PHE A 512 44.81 -14.53 -8.48
CA PHE A 512 44.64 -13.41 -9.39
C PHE A 512 45.97 -12.71 -9.66
N ASN A 513 46.21 -12.39 -10.94
CA ASN A 513 47.38 -11.61 -11.37
C ASN A 513 46.97 -10.15 -11.57
N ALA A 514 47.66 -9.22 -10.89
CA ALA A 514 47.35 -7.79 -10.90
C ALA A 514 47.37 -7.13 -12.28
N ASN A 515 48.08 -7.71 -13.26
CA ASN A 515 48.15 -7.19 -14.63
C ASN A 515 46.97 -7.64 -15.52
N ARG A 516 46.01 -8.41 -14.98
CA ARG A 516 44.89 -8.97 -15.73
C ARG A 516 43.57 -8.31 -15.34
N ASN A 517 42.60 -8.30 -16.24
CA ASN A 517 41.26 -7.82 -15.92
C ASN A 517 40.55 -8.80 -14.95
N PRO A 518 40.09 -8.35 -13.77
CA PRO A 518 39.36 -9.19 -12.80
C PRO A 518 38.13 -9.87 -13.37
N ALA A 519 37.38 -9.20 -14.25
CA ALA A 519 36.15 -9.77 -14.84
C ALA A 519 36.46 -10.95 -15.76
N THR A 520 37.55 -10.85 -16.54
CA THR A 520 38.00 -11.93 -17.42
C THR A 520 38.51 -13.12 -16.62
N TRP A 521 39.35 -12.88 -15.62
CA TRP A 521 39.84 -13.92 -14.72
C TRP A 521 38.68 -14.64 -14.00
N MET A 522 37.73 -13.87 -13.47
CA MET A 522 36.54 -14.41 -12.79
C MET A 522 35.72 -15.33 -13.72
N LEU A 523 35.45 -14.91 -14.96
CA LEU A 523 34.68 -15.73 -15.90
C LEU A 523 35.40 -17.02 -16.32
N GLU A 524 36.72 -17.00 -16.39
CA GLU A 524 37.52 -18.20 -16.68
C GLU A 524 37.50 -19.18 -15.51
N VAL A 525 37.72 -18.69 -14.30
CA VAL A 525 37.74 -19.50 -13.07
C VAL A 525 36.37 -20.09 -12.75
N THR A 526 35.29 -19.36 -13.06
CA THR A 526 33.91 -19.79 -12.83
C THR A 526 33.27 -20.50 -14.02
N GLY A 527 34.05 -20.73 -15.09
CA GLY A 527 33.59 -21.38 -16.30
C GLY A 527 33.29 -22.88 -16.09
N PRO A 528 32.43 -23.50 -16.93
CA PRO A 528 32.05 -24.91 -16.77
C PRO A 528 33.23 -25.88 -16.83
N SER A 529 34.25 -25.56 -17.62
CA SER A 529 35.48 -26.37 -17.74
C SER A 529 36.32 -26.32 -16.47
N ALA A 530 36.48 -25.14 -15.89
CA ALA A 530 37.17 -24.96 -14.62
C ALA A 530 36.42 -25.65 -13.48
N GLU A 531 35.09 -25.51 -13.44
CA GLU A 531 34.22 -26.17 -12.44
C GLU A 531 34.35 -27.71 -12.50
N ALA A 532 34.45 -28.28 -13.70
CA ALA A 532 34.67 -29.72 -13.91
C ALA A 532 36.06 -30.18 -13.46
N GLN A 533 37.11 -29.37 -13.69
CA GLN A 533 38.48 -29.68 -13.25
C GLN A 533 38.63 -29.59 -11.72
N LEU A 534 37.94 -28.64 -11.10
CA LEU A 534 37.90 -28.43 -9.65
C LEU A 534 36.99 -29.41 -8.91
N GLY A 535 36.12 -30.13 -9.63
CA GLY A 535 35.16 -31.09 -9.06
C GLY A 535 34.18 -30.46 -8.05
N SER A 536 33.97 -29.14 -8.10
CA SER A 536 33.28 -28.38 -7.05
C SER A 536 32.21 -27.47 -7.65
N ASP A 537 30.97 -27.54 -7.15
CA ASP A 537 29.89 -26.65 -7.63
C ASP A 537 29.97 -25.28 -6.93
N PHE A 538 30.31 -24.22 -7.67
CA PHE A 538 30.45 -22.86 -7.13
C PHE A 538 29.14 -22.32 -6.55
N ALA A 539 27.98 -22.74 -7.04
CA ALA A 539 26.69 -22.33 -6.47
C ALA A 539 26.42 -23.03 -5.12
N TYR A 540 26.94 -24.24 -4.93
CA TYR A 540 26.90 -24.91 -3.64
C TYR A 540 27.87 -24.26 -2.65
N LEU A 541 29.08 -23.91 -3.09
CA LEU A 541 30.06 -23.20 -2.28
C LEU A 541 29.56 -21.83 -1.83
N TYR A 542 28.93 -21.06 -2.74
CA TYR A 542 28.33 -19.78 -2.40
C TYR A 542 27.27 -19.90 -1.30
N LYS A 543 26.38 -20.90 -1.39
CA LYS A 543 25.37 -21.15 -0.35
C LYS A 543 25.95 -21.48 1.02
N LYS A 544 27.16 -22.07 1.06
CA LYS A 544 27.86 -22.41 2.30
C LYS A 544 28.76 -21.27 2.80
N SER A 545 29.03 -20.28 1.95
CA SER A 545 29.96 -19.18 2.24
C SER A 545 29.41 -18.20 3.28
N HIS A 546 30.34 -17.50 3.95
CA HIS A 546 30.01 -16.43 4.89
C HIS A 546 29.19 -15.32 4.22
N LEU A 547 29.42 -14.99 2.94
CA LEU A 547 28.66 -13.98 2.20
C LEU A 547 27.16 -14.31 2.07
N CYS A 548 26.83 -15.58 1.85
CA CYS A 548 25.43 -16.01 1.81
C CYS A 548 24.84 -16.02 3.23
N CYS A 549 25.59 -16.51 4.21
CA CYS A 549 25.16 -16.50 5.61
C CYS A 549 24.95 -15.09 6.16
N THR A 550 25.80 -14.10 5.84
CA THR A 550 25.60 -12.70 6.24
C THR A 550 24.37 -12.11 5.56
N SER A 551 24.15 -12.38 4.28
CA SER A 551 22.92 -11.91 3.61
C SER A 551 21.65 -12.51 4.20
N LEU A 552 21.73 -13.74 4.74
CA LEU A 552 20.62 -14.38 5.44
C LEU A 552 20.50 -13.89 6.90
N ALA A 553 21.62 -13.65 7.57
CA ALA A 553 21.67 -13.09 8.92
C ALA A 553 21.09 -11.67 8.95
N GLU A 554 21.49 -10.80 8.02
CA GLU A 554 20.91 -9.47 7.79
C GLU A 554 19.38 -9.54 7.58
N ARG A 555 18.89 -10.58 6.89
CA ARG A 555 17.44 -10.81 6.70
C ARG A 555 16.72 -11.23 7.98
N THR A 556 17.40 -11.93 8.89
CA THR A 556 16.85 -12.32 10.20
C THR A 556 17.03 -11.27 11.29
N GLU A 557 18.00 -10.36 11.15
CA GLU A 557 18.24 -9.23 12.07
C GLU A 557 17.05 -8.27 12.16
N ASN A 558 16.24 -8.19 11.10
CA ASN A 558 14.99 -7.43 11.09
C ASN A 558 14.08 -7.77 12.28
N VAL A 559 14.04 -9.03 12.74
CA VAL A 559 13.22 -9.43 13.90
C VAL A 559 13.62 -8.69 15.18
N SER A 560 14.92 -8.48 15.40
CA SER A 560 15.43 -7.81 16.60
C SER A 560 15.31 -6.29 16.50
N ILE A 561 15.38 -5.72 15.30
CA ILE A 561 15.25 -4.29 15.05
C ILE A 561 13.84 -3.78 15.37
N GLU A 562 12.82 -4.63 15.23
CA GLU A 562 11.42 -4.28 15.55
C GLU A 562 11.16 -4.12 17.05
N ILE A 563 11.92 -4.80 17.92
CA ILE A 563 11.64 -4.84 19.37
C ILE A 563 11.68 -3.44 20.01
N PRO A 564 12.73 -2.60 19.82
CA PRO A 564 12.75 -1.25 20.38
C PRO A 564 11.60 -0.36 19.86
N TYR A 565 11.23 -0.49 18.59
CA TYR A 565 10.15 0.30 18.00
C TYR A 565 8.80 -0.08 18.62
N ILE A 566 8.51 -1.39 18.71
CA ILE A 566 7.27 -1.90 19.32
C ILE A 566 7.23 -1.59 20.83
N LEU A 567 8.37 -1.59 21.51
CA LEU A 567 8.47 -1.18 22.91
C LEU A 567 8.02 0.27 23.07
N LEU A 568 8.58 1.18 22.26
CA LEU A 568 8.18 2.59 22.27
C LEU A 568 6.69 2.77 21.90
N GLN A 569 6.23 2.08 20.85
CA GLN A 569 4.83 2.12 20.42
C GLN A 569 3.88 1.65 21.52
N SER A 570 4.19 0.55 22.21
CA SER A 570 3.38 0.03 23.31
C SER A 570 3.38 0.95 24.53
N LEU A 571 4.51 1.60 24.85
CA LEU A 571 4.59 2.62 25.91
C LEU A 571 3.67 3.80 25.59
N LEU A 572 3.79 4.36 24.39
CA LEU A 572 2.96 5.48 23.94
C LEU A 572 1.47 5.12 23.98
N PHE A 573 1.11 3.93 23.48
CA PHE A 573 -0.26 3.46 23.50
C PHE A 573 -0.82 3.36 24.92
N VAL A 574 -0.06 2.78 25.86
CA VAL A 574 -0.50 2.65 27.27
C VAL A 574 -0.63 4.01 27.95
N THR A 575 0.31 4.93 27.72
CA THR A 575 0.25 6.28 28.30
C THR A 575 -1.00 7.04 27.86
N ILE A 576 -1.48 6.83 26.63
CA ILE A 576 -2.69 7.47 26.10
C ILE A 576 -3.96 6.74 26.56
N THR A 577 -3.99 5.41 26.41
CA THR A 577 -5.23 4.63 26.55
C THR A 577 -5.57 4.29 27.98
N TYR A 578 -4.58 4.04 28.84
CA TYR A 578 -4.84 3.66 30.23
C TYR A 578 -5.60 4.76 31.01
N PRO A 579 -5.19 6.04 30.92
CA PRO A 579 -5.95 7.13 31.54
C PRO A 579 -7.28 7.40 30.84
N ALA A 580 -7.31 7.33 29.49
CA ALA A 580 -8.51 7.61 28.71
C ALA A 580 -9.66 6.62 28.95
N ILE A 581 -9.34 5.34 29.15
CA ILE A 581 -10.32 4.30 29.52
C ILE A 581 -10.72 4.41 31.00
N ASN A 582 -9.96 5.18 31.79
CA ASN A 582 -10.15 5.34 33.23
C ASN A 582 -10.03 4.02 33.99
N PHE A 583 -8.98 3.24 33.69
CA PHE A 583 -8.65 2.05 34.47
C PHE A 583 -8.17 2.41 35.89
N TYR A 584 -8.25 1.45 36.81
CA TYR A 584 -7.80 1.63 38.18
C TYR A 584 -6.31 1.96 38.24
N TRP A 585 -5.95 3.10 38.81
CA TRP A 585 -4.56 3.52 38.97
C TRP A 585 -3.82 2.62 39.96
N SER A 586 -3.08 1.63 39.43
CA SER A 586 -2.23 0.71 40.18
C SER A 586 -1.04 0.32 39.31
N ALA A 587 0.17 0.41 39.85
CA ALA A 587 1.39 0.03 39.12
C ALA A 587 1.34 -1.42 38.62
N TYR A 588 0.80 -2.33 39.45
CA TYR A 588 0.63 -3.74 39.09
C TYR A 588 -0.27 -3.91 37.85
N LYS A 589 -1.45 -3.27 37.84
CA LYS A 589 -2.41 -3.38 36.73
C LYS A 589 -1.90 -2.70 35.45
N MET A 590 -1.18 -1.59 35.60
CA MET A 590 -0.57 -0.87 34.48
C MET A 590 0.56 -1.68 33.83
N ILE A 591 1.42 -2.34 34.62
CA ILE A 591 2.48 -3.21 34.09
C ILE A 591 1.88 -4.40 33.33
N TRP A 592 0.79 -5.00 33.85
CA TRP A 592 0.09 -6.08 33.14
C TRP A 592 -0.55 -5.62 31.82
N TYR A 593 -1.13 -4.42 31.82
CA TYR A 593 -1.68 -3.82 30.61
C TYR A 593 -0.59 -3.58 29.56
N PHE A 594 0.53 -2.98 29.97
CA PHE A 594 1.70 -2.78 29.13
C PHE A 594 2.27 -4.09 28.58
N TYR A 595 2.51 -5.08 29.45
CA TYR A 595 3.03 -6.38 29.06
C TYR A 595 2.13 -7.07 28.02
N SER A 596 0.82 -7.08 28.26
CA SER A 596 -0.15 -7.70 27.36
C SER A 596 -0.19 -6.99 26.01
N MET A 597 -0.18 -5.65 26.01
CA MET A 597 -0.14 -4.85 24.78
C MET A 597 1.16 -5.03 24.00
N PHE A 598 2.31 -4.99 24.68
CA PHE A 598 3.62 -5.20 24.06
C PHE A 598 3.73 -6.58 23.40
N CYS A 599 3.39 -7.67 24.12
CA CYS A 599 3.41 -9.02 23.54
C CYS A 599 2.42 -9.16 22.38
N THR A 600 1.26 -8.49 22.48
CA THR A 600 0.23 -8.51 21.43
C THR A 600 0.73 -7.87 20.14
N LEU A 601 1.27 -6.65 20.22
CA LEU A 601 1.84 -5.96 19.06
C LEU A 601 3.03 -6.73 18.48
N LEU A 602 3.86 -7.33 19.33
CA LEU A 602 5.03 -8.09 18.91
C LEU A 602 4.64 -9.35 18.10
N TYR A 603 3.70 -10.16 18.60
CA TYR A 603 3.29 -11.34 17.84
C TYR A 603 2.55 -10.96 16.56
N PHE A 604 1.79 -9.85 16.53
CA PHE A 604 1.10 -9.40 15.31
C PHE A 604 2.08 -9.00 14.21
N ASN A 605 3.16 -8.29 14.57
CA ASN A 605 4.23 -7.93 13.64
C ASN A 605 4.91 -9.21 13.09
N TYR A 606 5.29 -10.13 13.97
CA TYR A 606 5.97 -11.37 13.58
C TYR A 606 5.06 -12.32 12.78
N PHE A 607 3.77 -12.32 13.06
CA PHE A 607 2.77 -13.01 12.26
C PHE A 607 2.68 -12.45 10.83
N GLY A 608 2.72 -11.11 10.68
CA GLY A 608 2.80 -10.46 9.37
C GLY A 608 4.04 -10.87 8.58
N MET A 609 5.21 -10.85 9.22
CA MET A 609 6.46 -11.33 8.60
C MET A 609 6.39 -12.80 8.18
N LEU A 610 5.81 -13.66 9.03
CA LEU A 610 5.56 -15.05 8.70
C LEU A 610 4.67 -15.19 7.46
N ALA A 611 3.56 -14.44 7.39
CA ALA A 611 2.63 -14.49 6.25
C ALA A 611 3.30 -14.07 4.93
N VAL A 612 4.14 -13.04 4.96
CA VAL A 612 4.97 -12.62 3.81
C VAL A 612 5.97 -13.71 3.43
N SER A 613 6.61 -14.36 4.40
CA SER A 613 7.59 -15.42 4.12
C SER A 613 6.97 -16.67 3.47
N LEU A 614 5.71 -16.97 3.76
CA LEU A 614 4.99 -18.11 3.21
C LEU A 614 4.51 -17.86 1.77
N SER A 615 4.26 -16.60 1.43
CA SER A 615 3.55 -16.20 0.22
C SER A 615 4.53 -15.85 -0.93
N PRO A 616 4.14 -16.11 -2.20
CA PRO A 616 4.98 -15.79 -3.36
C PRO A 616 4.93 -14.30 -3.74
N THR A 617 3.78 -13.65 -3.52
CA THR A 617 3.58 -12.23 -3.82
C THR A 617 2.95 -11.50 -2.64
N PHE A 618 3.08 -10.18 -2.63
CA PHE A 618 2.50 -9.33 -1.59
C PHE A 618 0.97 -9.39 -1.55
N GLU A 619 0.31 -9.49 -2.70
CA GLU A 619 -1.15 -9.58 -2.80
C GLU A 619 -1.66 -10.85 -2.12
N VAL A 620 -1.02 -11.99 -2.37
CA VAL A 620 -1.38 -13.27 -1.73
C VAL A 620 -1.14 -13.20 -0.22
N ALA A 621 -0.03 -12.59 0.21
CA ALA A 621 0.26 -12.39 1.64
C ALA A 621 -0.80 -11.54 2.34
N SER A 622 -1.25 -10.46 1.70
CA SER A 622 -2.29 -9.58 2.21
C SER A 622 -3.63 -10.31 2.39
N VAL A 623 -4.04 -11.08 1.37
CA VAL A 623 -5.28 -11.88 1.40
C VAL A 623 -5.20 -12.96 2.49
N LEU A 624 -4.08 -13.67 2.59
CA LEU A 624 -3.84 -14.68 3.63
C LEU A 624 -3.84 -14.08 5.05
N THR A 625 -3.24 -12.91 5.22
CA THR A 625 -3.20 -12.21 6.52
C THR A 625 -4.61 -11.79 6.93
N SER A 626 -5.40 -11.25 5.99
CA SER A 626 -6.82 -10.91 6.21
C SER A 626 -7.66 -12.14 6.63
N LEU A 627 -7.41 -13.31 6.02
CA LEU A 627 -8.05 -14.57 6.44
C LEU A 627 -7.77 -14.87 7.91
N CYS A 628 -6.50 -14.86 8.28
CA CYS A 628 -6.09 -15.21 9.63
C CYS A 628 -6.62 -14.21 10.67
N PHE A 629 -6.57 -12.91 10.40
CA PHE A 629 -7.11 -11.90 11.33
C PHE A 629 -8.61 -12.06 11.54
N THR A 630 -9.38 -12.26 10.47
CA THR A 630 -10.84 -12.44 10.60
C THR A 630 -11.24 -13.74 11.31
N LEU A 631 -10.43 -14.80 11.21
CA LEU A 631 -10.59 -16.00 12.02
C LEU A 631 -10.19 -15.76 13.48
N MET A 632 -9.11 -15.00 13.71
CA MET A 632 -8.72 -14.62 15.07
C MET A 632 -9.83 -13.82 15.75
N ASP A 633 -10.39 -12.82 15.06
CA ASP A 633 -11.51 -11.97 15.52
C ASP A 633 -12.74 -12.79 15.93
N LEU A 634 -13.13 -13.77 15.09
CA LEU A 634 -14.27 -14.64 15.35
C LEU A 634 -14.08 -15.47 16.64
N PHE A 635 -12.85 -15.96 16.87
CA PHE A 635 -12.54 -16.83 18.00
C PHE A 635 -11.97 -16.10 19.22
N THR A 636 -11.89 -14.77 19.23
CA THR A 636 -11.33 -13.97 20.35
C THR A 636 -11.96 -14.23 21.71
N GLY A 637 -13.21 -14.68 21.74
CA GLY A 637 -14.00 -14.78 22.97
C GLY A 637 -14.81 -13.52 23.30
N PHE A 638 -14.72 -12.46 22.49
CA PHE A 638 -15.51 -11.24 22.68
C PHE A 638 -16.92 -11.37 22.10
N ILE A 639 -17.04 -11.85 20.86
CA ILE A 639 -18.34 -12.01 20.17
C ILE A 639 -19.12 -13.20 20.74
N ILE A 640 -18.45 -14.36 20.88
CA ILE A 640 -18.98 -15.53 21.58
C ILE A 640 -18.00 -15.91 22.68
N PRO A 641 -18.44 -15.94 23.95
CA PRO A 641 -17.59 -16.34 25.06
C PRO A 641 -17.11 -17.80 24.92
N GLY A 642 -15.88 -18.07 25.37
CA GLY A 642 -15.25 -19.40 25.27
C GLY A 642 -16.13 -20.58 25.72
N PRO A 643 -16.85 -20.51 26.87
CA PRO A 643 -17.72 -21.59 27.34
C PRO A 643 -18.90 -21.91 26.43
N GLN A 644 -19.34 -20.95 25.60
CA GLN A 644 -20.49 -21.10 24.71
C GLN A 644 -20.11 -21.67 23.33
N ILE A 645 -18.82 -21.74 23.01
CA ILE A 645 -18.34 -22.32 21.76
C ILE A 645 -18.60 -23.84 21.78
N PRO A 646 -19.12 -24.44 20.69
CA PRO A 646 -19.36 -25.88 20.63
C PRO A 646 -18.11 -26.69 20.96
N LYS A 647 -18.23 -27.70 21.84
CA LYS A 647 -17.08 -28.47 22.38
C LYS A 647 -16.10 -29.00 21.32
N TRP A 648 -16.60 -29.40 20.16
CA TRP A 648 -15.80 -29.92 19.03
C TRP A 648 -15.02 -28.82 18.25
N ARG A 649 -15.40 -27.54 18.41
CA ARG A 649 -14.72 -26.34 17.87
C ARG A 649 -13.87 -25.60 18.92
N VAL A 650 -13.96 -25.94 20.20
CA VAL A 650 -13.23 -25.22 21.27
C VAL A 650 -11.71 -25.21 21.08
N TRP A 651 -11.13 -26.16 20.34
CA TRP A 651 -9.68 -26.14 20.06
C TRP A 651 -9.25 -24.90 19.25
N SER A 652 -10.10 -24.36 18.36
CA SER A 652 -9.75 -23.17 17.57
C SER A 652 -9.68 -21.91 18.44
N TYR A 653 -10.46 -21.88 19.53
CA TYR A 653 -10.37 -20.86 20.57
C TYR A 653 -9.00 -20.90 21.28
N TRP A 654 -8.49 -22.08 21.63
CA TRP A 654 -7.20 -22.18 22.34
C TRP A 654 -5.97 -21.91 21.46
N ILE A 655 -6.05 -22.18 20.16
CA ILE A 655 -4.97 -21.89 19.20
C ILE A 655 -4.92 -20.39 18.85
N CYS A 656 -6.05 -19.68 18.94
CA CYS A 656 -6.13 -18.26 18.60
C CYS A 656 -5.26 -17.41 19.55
N PRO A 657 -4.23 -16.68 19.04
CA PRO A 657 -3.39 -15.80 19.85
C PRO A 657 -4.17 -14.72 20.58
N MET A 658 -5.18 -14.15 19.91
CA MET A 658 -5.94 -13.00 20.39
C MET A 658 -6.82 -13.32 21.61
N VAL A 659 -7.19 -14.59 21.79
CA VAL A 659 -7.87 -15.07 23.02
C VAL A 659 -7.00 -14.87 24.24
N TRP A 660 -5.70 -15.16 24.13
CA TRP A 660 -4.76 -15.01 25.23
C TRP A 660 -4.50 -13.55 25.56
N SER A 661 -4.47 -12.67 24.53
CA SER A 661 -4.43 -11.22 24.71
C SER A 661 -5.64 -10.70 25.46
N LEU A 662 -6.85 -11.03 25.00
CA LEU A 662 -8.09 -10.59 25.64
C LEU A 662 -8.20 -11.13 27.07
N LYS A 663 -7.85 -12.40 27.27
CA LYS A 663 -7.84 -13.04 28.59
C LYS A 663 -6.87 -12.37 29.54
N ALA A 664 -5.63 -12.08 29.12
CA ALA A 664 -4.64 -11.40 29.95
C ALA A 664 -5.08 -9.97 30.30
N LEU A 665 -5.57 -9.21 29.32
CA LEU A 665 -6.08 -7.85 29.52
C LEU A 665 -7.26 -7.83 30.50
N VAL A 666 -8.33 -8.58 30.22
CA VAL A 666 -9.56 -8.53 31.04
C VAL A 666 -9.32 -9.11 32.44
N THR A 667 -8.59 -10.22 32.54
CA THR A 667 -8.36 -10.90 33.83
C THR A 667 -7.43 -10.11 34.74
N SER A 668 -6.44 -9.39 34.19
CA SER A 668 -5.54 -8.54 34.99
C SER A 668 -6.22 -7.28 35.51
N GLN A 669 -7.15 -6.69 34.74
CA GLN A 669 -7.84 -5.46 35.14
C GLN A 669 -9.00 -5.71 36.11
N TYR A 670 -9.80 -6.75 35.86
CA TYR A 670 -11.08 -6.95 36.52
C TYR A 670 -11.21 -8.26 37.30
N GLY A 671 -10.30 -9.22 37.12
CA GLY A 671 -10.39 -10.56 37.70
C GLY A 671 -10.29 -10.63 39.23
N ASP A 672 -9.67 -9.62 39.85
CA ASP A 672 -9.49 -9.46 41.30
C ASP A 672 -10.60 -8.61 41.95
N ILE A 673 -11.48 -7.98 41.16
CA ILE A 673 -12.50 -7.07 41.65
C ILE A 673 -13.76 -7.84 42.09
N LYS A 674 -14.16 -7.66 43.36
CA LYS A 674 -15.36 -8.28 43.97
C LYS A 674 -16.59 -7.38 44.02
N LYS A 675 -16.53 -6.18 43.41
CA LYS A 675 -17.66 -5.26 43.33
C LYS A 675 -18.84 -5.92 42.60
N GLU A 676 -20.04 -5.75 43.16
CA GLU A 676 -21.27 -6.26 42.55
C GLU A 676 -21.77 -5.35 41.44
N ILE A 677 -22.22 -5.98 40.36
CA ILE A 677 -22.82 -5.34 39.20
C ILE A 677 -24.13 -6.08 38.84
N SER A 678 -25.13 -5.36 38.34
CA SER A 678 -26.34 -5.98 37.80
C SER A 678 -26.05 -6.46 36.37
N VAL A 679 -26.02 -7.78 36.17
CA VAL A 679 -25.79 -8.39 34.85
C VAL A 679 -27.01 -9.19 34.48
N PHE A 680 -27.64 -8.84 33.36
CA PHE A 680 -28.89 -9.47 32.90
C PHE A 680 -30.02 -9.46 33.96
N GLY A 681 -30.03 -8.45 34.84
CA GLY A 681 -31.02 -8.31 35.92
C GLY A 681 -30.65 -9.01 37.23
N GLU A 682 -29.54 -9.75 37.28
CA GLU A 682 -29.06 -10.43 38.49
C GLU A 682 -27.82 -9.72 39.09
N PRO A 683 -27.77 -9.46 40.40
CA PRO A 683 -26.56 -8.97 41.06
C PRO A 683 -25.49 -10.07 41.09
N LYS A 684 -24.36 -9.82 40.42
CA LYS A 684 -23.19 -10.70 40.41
C LYS A 684 -21.92 -9.89 40.63
N SER A 685 -20.94 -10.46 41.33
CA SER A 685 -19.61 -9.83 41.42
C SER A 685 -18.90 -9.89 40.05
N ILE A 686 -18.09 -8.88 39.74
CA ILE A 686 -17.36 -8.80 38.46
C ILE A 686 -16.50 -10.05 38.24
N SER A 687 -15.75 -10.48 39.26
CA SER A 687 -14.95 -11.71 39.20
C SER A 687 -15.78 -12.98 38.98
N ALA A 688 -16.96 -13.10 39.62
CA ALA A 688 -17.86 -14.22 39.38
C ALA A 688 -18.42 -14.20 37.96
N PHE A 689 -18.78 -13.03 37.44
CA PHE A 689 -19.25 -12.86 36.06
C PHE A 689 -18.18 -13.26 35.03
N LEU A 690 -16.93 -12.82 35.20
CA LEU A 690 -15.82 -13.21 34.32
C LEU A 690 -15.60 -14.73 34.33
N LYS A 691 -15.73 -15.36 35.50
CA LYS A 691 -15.58 -16.81 35.64
C LYS A 691 -16.75 -17.58 35.00
N SER A 692 -17.99 -17.14 35.20
CA SER A 692 -19.17 -17.85 34.69
C SER A 692 -19.45 -17.61 33.21
N TYR A 693 -19.28 -16.37 32.75
CA TYR A 693 -19.64 -15.96 31.38
C TYR A 693 -18.47 -16.17 30.41
N TYR A 694 -17.27 -15.65 30.73
CA TYR A 694 -16.08 -15.75 29.88
C TYR A 694 -15.20 -16.98 30.17
N GLY A 695 -15.36 -17.65 31.31
CA GLY A 695 -14.45 -18.73 31.73
C GLY A 695 -13.07 -18.23 32.16
N TYR A 696 -12.96 -16.96 32.56
CA TYR A 696 -11.70 -16.34 32.95
C TYR A 696 -11.42 -16.55 34.43
N HIS A 697 -10.30 -17.21 34.71
CA HIS A 697 -9.85 -17.52 36.07
C HIS A 697 -8.62 -16.69 36.41
N HIS A 698 -8.74 -15.81 37.41
CA HIS A 698 -7.64 -14.94 37.85
C HIS A 698 -6.40 -15.72 38.31
N GLU A 699 -6.60 -16.87 38.95
CA GLU A 699 -5.54 -17.79 39.36
C GLU A 699 -4.66 -18.31 38.20
N LYS A 700 -5.20 -18.30 36.97
CA LYS A 700 -4.50 -18.78 35.76
C LYS A 700 -3.88 -17.65 34.94
N LEU A 701 -3.75 -16.45 35.50
CA LEU A 701 -3.16 -15.30 34.80
C LEU A 701 -1.71 -15.57 34.36
N GLY A 702 -0.92 -16.25 35.20
CA GLY A 702 0.45 -16.63 34.86
C GLY A 702 0.56 -17.53 33.62
N VAL A 703 -0.43 -18.40 33.38
CA VAL A 703 -0.47 -19.24 32.16
C VAL A 703 -0.71 -18.38 30.93
N ALA A 704 -1.64 -17.41 31.01
CA ALA A 704 -1.88 -16.49 29.91
C ALA A 704 -0.63 -15.64 29.59
N ALA A 705 0.11 -15.23 30.63
CA ALA A 705 1.35 -14.51 30.48
C ALA A 705 2.42 -15.33 29.74
N PHE A 706 2.63 -16.58 30.16
CA PHE A 706 3.59 -17.48 29.51
C PHE A 706 3.24 -17.73 28.04
N VAL A 707 1.97 -17.98 27.73
CA VAL A 707 1.54 -18.18 26.34
C VAL A 707 1.77 -16.94 25.50
N LEU A 708 1.42 -15.74 26.00
CA LEU A 708 1.65 -14.47 25.31
C LEU A 708 3.12 -14.18 25.03
N PHE A 709 4.03 -14.57 25.92
CA PHE A 709 5.47 -14.46 25.69
C PHE A 709 5.97 -15.46 24.64
N SER A 710 5.43 -16.69 24.65
CA SER A 710 5.85 -17.75 23.73
C SER A 710 5.41 -17.51 22.28
N LEU A 711 4.27 -16.84 22.07
CA LEU A 711 3.69 -16.61 20.74
C LEU A 711 4.62 -15.81 19.79
N PRO A 712 5.18 -14.65 20.19
CA PRO A 712 6.19 -13.97 19.39
C PRO A 712 7.39 -14.86 19.06
N LEU A 713 7.92 -15.61 20.03
CA LEU A 713 9.07 -16.49 19.81
C LEU A 713 8.77 -17.55 18.75
N VAL A 714 7.59 -18.18 18.81
CA VAL A 714 7.15 -19.19 17.85
C VAL A 714 7.03 -18.59 16.44
N PHE A 715 6.41 -17.41 16.29
CA PHE A 715 6.30 -16.77 14.97
C PHE A 715 7.65 -16.30 14.42
N ALA A 716 8.54 -15.78 15.26
CA ALA A 716 9.90 -15.40 14.87
C ALA A 716 10.70 -16.62 14.38
N LEU A 717 10.64 -17.74 15.11
CA LEU A 717 11.30 -18.99 14.71
C LEU A 717 10.70 -19.57 13.44
N ALA A 718 9.37 -19.53 13.28
CA ALA A 718 8.70 -19.96 12.07
C ALA A 718 9.13 -19.10 10.86
N PHE A 719 9.16 -17.78 11.03
CA PHE A 719 9.65 -16.85 10.00
C PHE A 719 11.10 -17.17 9.59
N ALA A 720 12.00 -17.34 10.57
CA ALA A 720 13.40 -17.71 10.31
C ALA A 720 13.53 -19.06 9.59
N PHE A 721 12.69 -20.04 9.94
CA PHE A 721 12.68 -21.34 9.29
C PHE A 721 12.19 -21.25 7.83
N PHE A 722 11.07 -20.58 7.59
CA PHE A 722 10.51 -20.45 6.23
C PHE A 722 11.39 -19.59 5.34
N ILE A 723 12.02 -18.53 5.85
CA ILE A 723 12.94 -17.73 5.05
C ILE A 723 14.19 -18.50 4.63
N ALA A 724 14.68 -19.41 5.49
CA ALA A 724 15.83 -20.25 5.21
C ALA A 724 15.50 -21.43 4.25
N LYS A 725 14.30 -22.00 4.36
CA LYS A 725 13.91 -23.20 3.59
C LYS A 725 13.21 -22.90 2.28
N LEU A 726 12.39 -21.86 2.22
CA LEU A 726 11.68 -21.49 1.00
C LEU A 726 12.62 -20.72 0.10
N ASN A 727 12.97 -21.31 -1.04
CA ASN A 727 13.89 -20.72 -1.98
C ASN A 727 13.18 -19.59 -2.76
N PHE A 728 13.19 -18.37 -2.22
CA PHE A 728 12.51 -17.19 -2.80
C PHE A 728 12.92 -16.91 -4.25
N GLN A 729 14.12 -17.31 -4.67
CA GLN A 729 14.61 -17.07 -6.04
C GLN A 729 13.96 -17.97 -7.10
N ARG A 730 13.28 -19.04 -6.69
CA ARG A 730 12.62 -19.99 -7.60
C ARG A 730 11.11 -19.76 -7.72
N ARG A 731 10.56 -18.83 -6.94
CA ARG A 731 9.12 -18.58 -6.81
C ARG A 731 8.68 -17.41 -7.66
#